data_AF-A0AAU9XF61-F1
#
_entry.id   AF-A0AAU9XF61-F1
#
_cell.length_a   1.000
_cell.length_b   1.000
_cell.length_c   1.000
_cell.angle_alpha   90.00
_cell.angle_beta   90.00
_cell.angle_gamma   90.00
#
_symmetry.space_group_name_H-M   'P 1'
#
loop_
_entity.id
_entity.type
_entity.pdbx_description
1 polymer ?
#
loop_
_entity_poly.entity_id
_entity_poly.type
_entity_poly.pdbx_seq_one_letter_code
_entity_poly.pdbx_strand_id
1 'polypeptide(L)'
;MSSTQTVTQGKLQNSRTHDYLYDPLYTLSSDRDHARATFKAHTGTDRIKRVPHFKTMFSDLRHYPRYSIHLEVTDPVPKFIPRQWRGYADQDREALIRYTKFNYDPSVQVPPKHHEKVHVSGTDRYKFFRRPIIPFLQQVPPDVLLQSSKMDPLAAPEMEAERPPTPATRTVEVQTDYRDSETQTDPYTPEYVVRPGSQPELLTLATLSYGHGLPAGLAEVEMIERARAKRAWEATLPALNDTENLEKRKRMMDEQERREWSFREQEIEKLQEARLEVLKRILEQREEDHAELNTKRLDRLWSNKQQEKDKKFQRIQTEHIKTVRKLNEKRRTVEGKLERRDIVRDYSKFDSQTYAPMSRVGVFVDRGSEQYNVKSFHLNTYQGLLELEASLPDFVTQPRIQAPKPKSSGKGGFVKRKQRRQRELEEVANAIELAKKPPEPEKPLKFLVKVEKPIPRPPTPSVQVPSQLEEEQELALIFLQKVIRGRAIQNMMFEGKEKRLELIQELRSTHALQEAGQVEKRNERQAVLSLQRQRRLDTNKESFVEEALAQMEGSTLADMFDFLSKELIRLQEERRIHAFAMLAERQRRIREAEEGGRRQLEERRRREEDEIFKQVVKVHQSTVDTYLEDIIMGAIDKTAEEQARKEIQDQAEKINQIAYDMEKTRTRLQSEEIVAELVTSFLLPEVQKITMRENVKRSQRKHLLAAHRIIHGETEPVMEQYPQPEPPMEVKQPEKQPDEPVEPERPPSGQQVSSRPPSGQKPSSRPSSMKSSPSRPVSGKSHKSDVGSSKQPSRTASPKSEQSSRAGSPKTRGSSRPSTARSRPHSSPSRPSPEPSNATDEAS
;
A
#
# COMPACT_ATOMS: atom_id res chain seq x y z
N MET A 1 62.36 -24.72 -35.16
CA MET A 1 61.26 -23.76 -35.42
C MET A 1 60.17 -24.00 -34.38
N SER A 2 60.21 -23.28 -33.26
CA SER A 2 59.20 -23.36 -32.20
C SER A 2 57.96 -22.58 -32.62
N SER A 3 56.80 -23.24 -32.65
CA SER A 3 55.52 -22.57 -32.84
C SER A 3 55.04 -22.02 -31.50
N THR A 4 55.22 -20.72 -31.31
CA THR A 4 54.62 -19.98 -30.21
C THR A 4 53.13 -19.77 -30.50
N GLN A 5 52.25 -20.45 -29.77
CA GLN A 5 50.83 -20.12 -29.75
C GLN A 5 50.63 -18.84 -28.94
N THR A 6 50.32 -17.75 -29.61
CA THR A 6 49.84 -16.52 -28.98
C THR A 6 48.38 -16.70 -28.57
N VAL A 7 48.15 -16.89 -27.27
CA VAL A 7 46.80 -16.80 -26.69
C VAL A 7 46.38 -15.33 -26.76
N THR A 8 45.50 -14.99 -27.70
CA THR A 8 44.85 -13.69 -27.74
C THR A 8 43.83 -13.64 -26.60
N GLN A 9 44.23 -13.09 -25.46
CA GLN A 9 43.25 -12.64 -24.47
C GLN A 9 42.43 -11.52 -25.10
N GLY A 10 41.17 -11.80 -25.43
CA GLY A 10 40.21 -10.77 -25.80
C GLY A 10 40.17 -9.74 -24.67
N LYS A 11 40.45 -8.46 -24.99
CA LYS A 11 40.27 -7.37 -24.04
C LYS A 11 38.81 -7.41 -23.56
N LEU A 12 38.60 -7.75 -22.28
CA LEU A 12 37.30 -7.54 -21.66
C LEU A 12 37.00 -6.04 -21.76
N GLN A 13 35.93 -5.71 -22.49
CA GLN A 13 35.37 -4.36 -22.45
C GLN A 13 35.03 -4.06 -20.98
N ASN A 14 35.38 -2.86 -20.52
CA ASN A 14 34.99 -2.45 -19.17
C ASN A 14 33.46 -2.43 -19.11
N SER A 15 32.89 -3.22 -18.20
CA SER A 15 31.45 -3.22 -17.94
C SER A 15 31.02 -1.82 -17.46
N ARG A 16 29.92 -1.31 -18.02
CA ARG A 16 29.30 -0.05 -17.59
C ARG A 16 28.66 -0.25 -16.22
N THR A 17 28.49 0.83 -15.48
CA THR A 17 28.03 0.81 -14.08
C THR A 17 26.71 0.07 -13.84
N HIS A 18 25.79 0.08 -14.81
CA HIS A 18 24.47 -0.55 -14.70
C HIS A 18 24.23 -1.70 -15.68
N ASP A 19 25.28 -2.32 -16.24
CA ASP A 19 25.11 -3.43 -17.19
C ASP A 19 24.33 -4.60 -16.60
N TYR A 20 24.47 -4.86 -15.29
CA TYR A 20 23.71 -5.90 -14.59
C TYR A 20 22.18 -5.72 -14.58
N LEU A 21 21.67 -4.54 -14.99
CA LEU A 21 20.23 -4.26 -15.11
C LEU A 21 19.70 -4.33 -16.55
N TYR A 22 20.54 -4.07 -17.55
CA TYR A 22 20.09 -3.84 -18.94
C TYR A 22 20.78 -4.72 -19.98
N ASP A 23 21.96 -5.26 -19.69
CA ASP A 23 22.70 -6.09 -20.62
C ASP A 23 22.22 -7.54 -20.52
N PRO A 24 21.59 -8.09 -21.57
CA PRO A 24 21.12 -9.48 -21.58
C PRO A 24 22.25 -10.51 -21.52
N LEU A 25 23.50 -10.12 -21.82
CA LEU A 25 24.67 -10.98 -21.74
C LEU A 25 25.31 -10.97 -20.35
N TYR A 26 24.94 -10.01 -19.49
CA TYR A 26 25.49 -9.90 -18.15
C TYR A 26 24.79 -10.88 -17.21
N THR A 27 25.52 -11.92 -16.79
CA THR A 27 24.99 -12.97 -15.93
C THR A 27 25.54 -12.87 -14.51
N LEU A 28 24.64 -12.87 -13.53
CA LEU A 28 24.90 -12.98 -12.10
C LEU A 28 24.45 -14.34 -11.58
N SER A 29 25.24 -14.94 -10.69
CA SER A 29 24.96 -16.29 -10.19
C SER A 29 23.94 -16.32 -9.05
N SER A 30 23.83 -15.22 -8.30
CA SER A 30 23.04 -15.16 -7.06
C SER A 30 22.53 -13.76 -6.74
N ASP A 31 21.52 -13.68 -5.86
CA ASP A 31 21.02 -12.41 -5.30
C ASP A 31 22.14 -11.63 -4.58
N ARG A 32 23.07 -12.35 -3.95
CA ARG A 32 24.24 -11.75 -3.30
C ARG A 32 25.14 -11.04 -4.30
N ASP A 33 25.37 -11.63 -5.46
CA ASP A 33 26.20 -11.01 -6.50
C ASP A 33 25.48 -9.84 -7.15
N HIS A 34 24.15 -9.93 -7.32
CA HIS A 34 23.33 -8.80 -7.74
C HIS A 34 23.40 -7.63 -6.76
N ALA A 35 23.30 -7.91 -5.45
CA ALA A 35 23.44 -6.90 -4.42
C ALA A 35 24.85 -6.26 -4.43
N ARG A 36 25.91 -7.05 -4.66
CA ARG A 36 27.29 -6.55 -4.81
C ARG A 36 27.43 -5.65 -6.04
N ALA A 37 26.89 -6.05 -7.19
CA ALA A 37 26.91 -5.23 -8.40
C ALA A 37 26.11 -3.94 -8.21
N THR A 38 24.96 -4.01 -7.53
CA THR A 38 24.13 -2.85 -7.17
C THR A 38 24.87 -1.89 -6.26
N PHE A 39 25.53 -2.42 -5.23
CA PHE A 39 26.34 -1.62 -4.31
C PHE A 39 27.50 -0.95 -5.06
N LYS A 40 28.24 -1.70 -5.88
CA LYS A 40 29.35 -1.19 -6.69
C LYS A 40 28.91 -0.06 -7.64
N ALA A 41 27.71 -0.15 -8.21
CA ALA A 41 27.15 0.89 -9.06
C ALA A 41 26.76 2.15 -8.27
N HIS A 42 26.23 1.99 -7.05
CA HIS A 42 25.85 3.13 -6.20
C HIS A 42 27.04 3.87 -5.58
N THR A 43 28.14 3.17 -5.32
CA THR A 43 29.38 3.74 -4.78
C THR A 43 30.38 4.17 -5.87
N GLY A 44 29.98 4.11 -7.14
CA GLY A 44 30.83 4.54 -8.26
C GLY A 44 31.09 6.05 -8.24
N THR A 45 32.28 6.45 -8.69
CA THR A 45 32.71 7.85 -8.80
C THR A 45 31.87 8.67 -9.78
N ASP A 46 31.11 8.02 -10.66
CA ASP A 46 30.30 8.64 -11.72
C ASP A 46 29.18 9.54 -11.17
N ARG A 47 28.77 9.36 -9.92
CA ARG A 47 27.74 10.19 -9.26
C ARG A 47 28.30 11.47 -8.63
N ILE A 48 29.62 11.65 -8.65
CA ILE A 48 30.31 12.79 -8.04
C ILE A 48 30.55 13.83 -9.15
N LYS A 49 29.83 14.95 -9.12
CA LYS A 49 30.02 16.05 -10.07
C LYS A 49 30.72 17.24 -9.43
N ARG A 50 31.67 17.81 -10.18
CA ARG A 50 32.30 19.09 -9.86
C ARG A 50 31.42 20.20 -10.39
N VAL A 51 30.81 20.96 -9.48
CA VAL A 51 29.97 22.11 -9.83
C VAL A 51 30.81 23.37 -9.67
N PRO A 52 31.13 24.11 -10.75
CA PRO A 52 31.94 25.31 -10.65
C PRO A 52 31.18 26.43 -9.93
N HIS A 53 31.86 27.16 -9.05
CA HIS A 53 31.34 28.39 -8.48
C HIS A 53 31.61 29.52 -9.47
N PHE A 54 30.58 29.99 -10.19
CA PHE A 54 30.75 30.96 -11.28
C PHE A 54 31.49 32.24 -10.88
N LYS A 55 31.33 32.70 -9.63
CA LYS A 55 32.02 33.89 -9.10
C LYS A 55 33.52 33.67 -8.86
N THR A 56 33.94 32.43 -8.59
CA THR A 56 35.30 32.07 -8.19
C THR A 56 35.91 31.02 -9.12
N MET A 57 35.35 30.83 -10.33
CA MET A 57 35.73 29.74 -11.24
C MET A 57 37.21 29.78 -11.66
N PHE A 58 37.83 30.96 -11.62
CA PHE A 58 39.23 31.20 -12.00
C PHE A 58 40.17 31.43 -10.80
N SER A 59 39.70 31.35 -9.55
CA SER A 59 40.54 31.63 -8.37
C SER A 59 41.29 30.40 -7.89
N ASP A 60 42.62 30.44 -7.83
CA ASP A 60 43.44 29.34 -7.30
C ASP A 60 43.63 29.40 -5.76
N LEU A 61 42.96 30.34 -5.08
CA LEU A 61 43.04 30.55 -3.64
C LEU A 61 42.26 29.48 -2.84
N ARG A 62 42.88 28.90 -1.80
CA ARG A 62 42.26 27.85 -0.96
C ARG A 62 40.95 28.28 -0.26
N HIS A 63 40.83 29.57 0.07
CA HIS A 63 39.64 30.11 0.74
C HIS A 63 38.50 30.44 -0.25
N TYR A 64 38.78 30.46 -1.55
CA TYR A 64 37.80 30.68 -2.62
C TYR A 64 37.87 29.54 -3.64
N PRO A 65 37.23 28.39 -3.35
CA PRO A 65 37.30 27.23 -4.22
C PRO A 65 36.64 27.50 -5.59
N ARG A 66 37.27 26.99 -6.65
CA ARG A 66 36.77 27.11 -8.05
C ARG A 66 35.51 26.30 -8.31
N TYR A 67 35.35 25.21 -7.56
CA TYR A 67 34.22 24.31 -7.66
C TYR A 67 33.95 23.64 -6.31
N SER A 68 32.72 23.22 -6.10
CA SER A 68 32.31 22.31 -5.02
C SER A 68 32.02 20.95 -5.61
N ILE A 69 32.21 19.92 -4.79
CA ILE A 69 31.92 18.54 -5.16
C ILE A 69 30.53 18.21 -4.62
N HIS A 70 29.59 17.92 -5.52
CA HIS A 70 28.24 17.51 -5.17
C HIS A 70 28.00 16.06 -5.59
N LEU A 71 27.35 15.30 -4.71
CA LEU A 71 26.78 14.01 -5.06
C LEU A 71 25.46 14.26 -5.81
N GLU A 72 25.34 13.74 -7.04
CA GLU A 72 24.07 13.80 -7.75
C GLU A 72 23.02 12.93 -7.06
N VAL A 73 21.98 13.61 -6.56
CA VAL A 73 20.81 12.99 -5.93
C VAL A 73 19.94 12.30 -6.97
N THR A 74 19.97 12.77 -8.22
CA THR A 74 19.24 12.17 -9.34
C THR A 74 19.88 10.84 -9.73
N ASP A 75 19.12 9.76 -9.57
CA ASP A 75 19.55 8.43 -9.98
C ASP A 75 19.50 8.30 -11.51
N PRO A 76 20.58 7.86 -12.18
CA PRO A 76 20.62 7.72 -13.63
C PRO A 76 19.69 6.62 -14.16
N VAL A 77 19.22 5.70 -13.30
CA VAL A 77 18.31 4.62 -13.67
C VAL A 77 16.85 5.05 -13.50
N PRO A 78 16.03 5.04 -14.58
CA PRO A 78 14.62 5.39 -14.50
C PRO A 78 13.83 4.49 -13.52
N LYS A 79 12.86 5.09 -12.84
CA LYS A 79 12.08 4.45 -11.76
C LYS A 79 11.32 3.19 -12.17
N PHE A 80 11.01 3.02 -13.46
CA PHE A 80 10.25 1.87 -13.95
C PHE A 80 11.11 0.60 -14.10
N ILE A 81 12.44 0.70 -14.02
CA ILE A 81 13.33 -0.45 -14.10
C ILE A 81 13.47 -1.08 -12.70
N PRO A 82 13.10 -2.37 -12.54
CA PRO A 82 13.15 -3.05 -11.26
C PRO A 82 14.60 -3.32 -10.85
N ARG A 83 14.95 -2.98 -9.61
CA ARG A 83 16.29 -3.24 -9.01
C ARG A 83 16.34 -4.51 -8.17
N GLN A 84 15.25 -5.27 -8.12
CA GLN A 84 15.17 -6.49 -7.34
C GLN A 84 15.68 -7.65 -8.18
N TRP A 85 16.60 -8.46 -7.63
CA TRP A 85 16.97 -9.72 -8.25
C TRP A 85 15.76 -10.65 -8.25
N ARG A 86 15.16 -10.84 -9.42
CA ARG A 86 14.22 -11.92 -9.69
C ARG A 86 15.02 -12.93 -10.47
N GLY A 87 15.19 -14.15 -9.97
CA GLY A 87 16.06 -15.15 -10.62
C GLY A 87 15.66 -15.39 -12.09
N TYR A 88 16.57 -15.95 -12.90
CA TYR A 88 16.37 -16.09 -14.35
C TYR A 88 15.02 -16.70 -14.76
N ALA A 89 14.55 -17.73 -14.05
CA ALA A 89 13.25 -18.36 -14.32
C ALA A 89 12.06 -17.40 -14.20
N ASP A 90 12.13 -16.40 -13.32
CA ASP A 90 11.11 -15.36 -13.18
C ASP A 90 11.28 -14.26 -14.26
N GLN A 91 12.51 -13.97 -14.69
CA GLN A 91 12.80 -13.02 -15.77
C GLN A 91 12.32 -13.55 -17.13
N ASP A 92 12.61 -14.81 -17.45
CA ASP A 92 12.17 -15.47 -18.68
C ASP A 92 10.64 -15.52 -18.76
N ARG A 93 10.00 -15.78 -17.62
CA ARG A 93 8.54 -15.76 -17.49
C ARG A 93 7.98 -14.35 -17.73
N GLU A 94 8.58 -13.31 -17.15
CA GLU A 94 8.17 -11.92 -17.40
C GLU A 94 8.40 -11.49 -18.84
N ALA A 95 9.50 -11.89 -19.46
CA ALA A 95 9.75 -11.67 -20.88
C ALA A 95 8.65 -12.33 -21.73
N LEU A 96 8.21 -13.53 -21.36
CA LEU A 96 7.09 -14.22 -22.00
C LEU A 96 5.73 -13.51 -21.76
N ILE A 97 5.51 -12.98 -20.56
CA ILE A 97 4.32 -12.15 -20.24
C ILE A 97 4.34 -10.84 -21.04
N ARG A 98 5.50 -10.20 -21.19
CA ARG A 98 5.64 -8.98 -22.01
C ARG A 98 5.41 -9.30 -23.47
N TYR A 99 6.01 -10.38 -23.98
CA TYR A 99 5.83 -10.84 -25.36
C TYR A 99 4.36 -11.12 -25.66
N THR A 100 3.67 -11.89 -24.81
CA THR A 100 2.23 -12.19 -24.96
C THR A 100 1.37 -10.92 -24.87
N LYS A 101 1.70 -9.98 -23.97
CA LYS A 101 0.94 -8.74 -23.79
C LYS A 101 1.14 -7.72 -24.90
N PHE A 102 2.34 -7.62 -25.48
CA PHE A 102 2.63 -6.66 -26.56
C PHE A 102 2.30 -7.21 -27.96
N ASN A 103 2.50 -8.51 -28.20
CA ASN A 103 2.30 -9.12 -29.53
C ASN A 103 0.96 -9.85 -29.68
N TYR A 104 0.14 -9.96 -28.62
CA TYR A 104 -1.19 -10.59 -28.65
C TYR A 104 -1.21 -11.99 -29.28
N ASP A 105 -0.18 -12.81 -29.05
CA ASP A 105 -0.11 -14.18 -29.55
C ASP A 105 -0.85 -15.16 -28.59
N PRO A 106 -1.97 -15.78 -29.01
CA PRO A 106 -2.73 -16.72 -28.17
C PRO A 106 -2.07 -18.10 -28.04
N SER A 107 -1.05 -18.41 -28.85
CA SER A 107 -0.40 -19.73 -28.87
C SER A 107 0.62 -19.92 -27.73
N VAL A 108 1.16 -18.83 -27.20
CA VAL A 108 2.20 -18.85 -26.17
C VAL A 108 1.57 -18.87 -24.77
N GLN A 109 1.59 -20.03 -24.12
CA GLN A 109 1.08 -20.19 -22.76
C GLN A 109 2.16 -19.90 -21.71
N VAL A 110 1.89 -18.96 -20.81
CA VAL A 110 2.79 -18.65 -19.68
C VAL A 110 2.68 -19.78 -18.63
N PRO A 111 3.79 -20.47 -18.28
CA PRO A 111 3.76 -21.55 -17.29
C PRO A 111 3.17 -21.07 -15.95
N PRO A 112 2.36 -21.83 -15.19
CA PRO A 112 1.82 -21.39 -13.90
C PRO A 112 2.89 -21.32 -12.79
N LYS A 113 2.89 -20.28 -11.93
CA LYS A 113 3.83 -20.14 -10.81
C LYS A 113 3.35 -21.00 -9.64
N HIS A 114 4.04 -22.10 -9.36
CA HIS A 114 3.76 -22.92 -8.17
C HIS A 114 4.50 -22.34 -6.96
N HIS A 115 3.76 -21.92 -5.95
CA HIS A 115 4.30 -21.57 -4.64
C HIS A 115 4.20 -22.81 -3.75
N GLU A 116 5.34 -23.32 -3.28
CA GLU A 116 5.34 -24.40 -2.29
C GLU A 116 4.60 -23.96 -1.03
N LYS A 117 3.81 -24.84 -0.41
CA LYS A 117 3.11 -24.55 0.84
C LYS A 117 4.13 -24.59 1.98
N VAL A 118 4.70 -23.45 2.30
CA VAL A 118 5.71 -23.31 3.33
C VAL A 118 5.03 -23.13 4.70
N HIS A 119 5.23 -24.07 5.62
CA HIS A 119 4.65 -24.01 6.97
C HIS A 119 5.42 -23.04 7.86
N VAL A 120 4.72 -22.04 8.42
CA VAL A 120 5.30 -20.99 9.30
C VAL A 120 5.92 -21.58 10.57
N SER A 121 5.38 -22.70 11.05
CA SER A 121 5.91 -23.52 12.14
C SER A 121 6.47 -24.83 11.57
N GLY A 122 7.79 -25.00 11.58
CA GLY A 122 8.45 -26.22 11.10
C GLY A 122 9.84 -25.95 10.56
N THR A 123 10.30 -26.79 9.62
CA THR A 123 11.64 -26.76 9.02
C THR A 123 11.95 -25.44 8.32
N ASP A 124 10.93 -24.78 7.76
CA ASP A 124 11.04 -23.51 7.05
C ASP A 124 10.90 -22.26 7.93
N ARG A 125 10.88 -22.43 9.26
CA ARG A 125 10.77 -21.32 10.23
C ARG A 125 11.79 -20.21 9.94
N TYR A 126 13.02 -20.55 9.57
CA TYR A 126 14.08 -19.56 9.27
C TYR A 126 13.75 -18.62 8.10
N LYS A 127 12.83 -18.99 7.18
CA LYS A 127 12.40 -18.14 6.06
C LYS A 127 11.46 -17.01 6.50
N PHE A 128 10.68 -17.24 7.56
CA PHE A 128 9.69 -16.29 8.08
C PHE A 128 10.18 -15.47 9.26
N PHE A 129 11.17 -15.99 9.98
CA PHE A 129 11.81 -15.30 11.09
C PHE A 129 13.21 -14.84 10.66
N ARG A 130 13.29 -13.74 9.91
CA ARG A 130 14.54 -12.98 9.88
C ARG A 130 14.68 -12.27 11.21
N ARG A 131 15.76 -12.54 11.95
CA ARG A 131 16.24 -11.57 12.94
C ARG A 131 16.38 -10.24 12.20
N PRO A 132 15.86 -9.12 12.70
CA PRO A 132 16.18 -7.83 12.11
C PRO A 132 17.70 -7.75 12.09
N ILE A 133 18.28 -7.70 10.88
CA ILE A 133 19.66 -7.25 10.74
C ILE A 133 19.55 -5.78 11.11
N ILE A 134 19.77 -5.49 12.39
CA ILE A 134 19.99 -4.15 12.90
C ILE A 134 21.21 -3.66 12.10
N PRO A 135 21.11 -2.62 11.25
CA PRO A 135 22.22 -2.17 10.40
C PRO A 135 23.42 -1.59 11.18
N PHE A 136 23.52 -1.83 12.50
CA PHE A 136 24.43 -1.13 13.40
C PHE A 136 25.12 -2.01 14.44
N LEU A 137 24.95 -3.34 14.44
CA LEU A 137 25.77 -4.20 15.29
C LEU A 137 26.66 -5.13 14.46
N GLN A 138 27.90 -4.66 14.33
CA GLN A 138 29.13 -5.42 14.13
C GLN A 138 29.67 -5.51 12.69
N GLN A 139 30.18 -4.37 12.20
CA GLN A 139 31.56 -4.31 11.73
C GLN A 139 32.25 -3.15 12.45
N VAL A 140 33.42 -3.47 13.02
CA VAL A 140 34.46 -2.61 13.62
C VAL A 140 34.22 -1.10 13.58
N PRO A 141 34.23 -0.38 14.73
CA PRO A 141 33.98 1.05 14.77
C PRO A 141 35.02 1.83 13.96
N PRO A 142 34.62 2.65 12.97
CA PRO A 142 35.49 3.60 12.31
C PRO A 142 35.33 5.00 12.92
N ASP A 143 35.24 5.12 14.26
CA ASP A 143 35.19 6.42 14.96
C ASP A 143 36.35 6.59 15.97
N VAL A 144 37.41 5.76 15.87
CA VAL A 144 38.64 5.94 16.66
C VAL A 144 39.72 6.75 15.93
N LEU A 145 39.51 7.23 14.70
CA LEU A 145 40.47 8.17 14.09
C LEU A 145 39.78 9.23 13.22
N LEU A 146 39.84 10.46 13.74
CA LEU A 146 39.64 11.78 13.11
C LEU A 146 38.27 12.45 13.28
N GLN A 147 38.02 12.91 14.51
CA GLN A 147 37.53 14.28 14.69
C GLN A 147 38.18 14.94 15.92
N SER A 148 39.42 15.41 15.74
CA SER A 148 39.97 16.47 16.56
C SER A 148 39.52 17.81 15.98
N SER A 149 38.56 18.46 16.61
CA SER A 149 38.59 19.92 16.86
C SER A 149 37.38 20.37 17.68
N LYS A 150 37.64 20.52 18.98
CA LYS A 150 37.14 21.58 19.87
C LYS A 150 35.62 21.76 19.94
N MET A 151 34.99 21.04 20.87
CA MET A 151 33.89 21.57 21.67
C MET A 151 34.22 21.26 23.15
N ASP A 152 34.15 22.29 23.98
CA ASP A 152 34.61 22.34 25.36
C ASP A 152 33.64 21.60 26.30
N PRO A 153 34.08 20.63 27.13
CA PRO A 153 33.20 19.82 27.96
C PRO A 153 32.62 20.53 29.21
N LEU A 154 32.63 21.87 29.24
CA LEU A 154 32.12 22.69 30.36
C LEU A 154 30.95 23.62 30.00
N ALA A 155 30.40 23.55 28.79
CA ALA A 155 29.17 24.28 28.46
C ALA A 155 27.93 23.55 29.02
N ALA A 156 27.09 24.28 29.78
CA ALA A 156 25.86 23.77 30.37
C ALA A 156 24.85 23.32 29.30
N PRO A 157 23.98 22.32 29.59
CA PRO A 157 22.95 21.90 28.65
C PRO A 157 21.87 22.99 28.57
N GLU A 158 21.74 23.65 27.42
CA GLU A 158 20.53 24.38 27.09
C GLU A 158 19.36 23.39 27.06
N MET A 159 18.38 23.60 27.94
CA MET A 159 17.07 22.98 27.85
C MET A 159 16.51 23.29 26.45
N GLU A 160 16.30 22.25 25.64
CA GLU A 160 15.42 22.32 24.48
C GLU A 160 14.00 22.64 24.99
N ALA A 161 13.67 23.92 25.07
CA ALA A 161 12.32 24.38 25.31
C ALA A 161 11.44 23.93 24.14
N GLU A 162 10.43 23.13 24.44
CA GLU A 162 9.40 22.73 23.50
C GLU A 162 8.80 23.96 22.80
N ARG A 163 8.80 23.92 21.47
CA ARG A 163 8.32 25.02 20.64
C ARG A 163 6.79 25.14 20.76
N PRO A 164 6.22 26.30 21.15
CA PRO A 164 4.76 26.46 21.20
C PRO A 164 4.13 26.49 19.80
N PRO A 165 2.83 26.14 19.66
CA PRO A 165 2.13 26.12 18.38
C PRO A 165 1.97 27.52 17.78
N THR A 166 2.00 27.59 16.45
CA THR A 166 1.95 28.85 15.69
C THR A 166 0.52 29.43 15.64
N PRO A 167 0.33 30.75 15.87
CA PRO A 167 -0.98 31.40 15.75
C PRO A 167 -1.40 31.65 14.29
N ALA A 168 -2.71 31.75 14.07
CA ALA A 168 -3.38 31.70 12.76
C ALA A 168 -3.34 32.99 11.90
N THR A 169 -2.67 34.06 12.35
CA THR A 169 -2.48 35.27 11.55
C THR A 169 -1.01 35.67 11.54
N ARG A 170 -0.47 35.93 10.34
CA ARG A 170 0.93 36.28 10.10
C ARG A 170 0.99 37.74 9.65
N THR A 171 1.40 38.63 10.54
CA THR A 171 1.87 39.97 10.17
C THR A 171 3.20 39.82 9.43
N VAL A 172 3.32 40.50 8.29
CA VAL A 172 4.55 40.53 7.50
C VAL A 172 5.32 41.78 7.90
N GLU A 173 6.29 41.60 8.79
CA GLU A 173 7.32 42.58 9.07
C GLU A 173 8.66 42.06 8.57
N VAL A 174 9.47 42.96 8.02
CA VAL A 174 10.79 42.65 7.48
C VAL A 174 11.73 42.43 8.67
N GLN A 175 11.96 41.18 9.00
CA GLN A 175 12.87 40.80 10.06
C GLN A 175 14.32 40.93 9.56
N THR A 176 15.11 41.77 10.23
CA THR A 176 16.57 41.79 10.10
C THR A 176 17.15 40.41 10.43
N ASP A 177 18.28 40.04 9.83
CA ASP A 177 18.93 38.73 9.98
C ASP A 177 19.30 38.36 11.44
N TYR A 178 19.16 39.30 12.38
CA TYR A 178 19.35 39.11 13.81
C TYR A 178 18.00 39.19 14.53
N ARG A 179 17.74 38.22 15.41
CA ARG A 179 16.61 38.26 16.35
C ARG A 179 16.92 39.31 17.41
N ASP A 180 16.00 40.20 17.78
CA ASP A 180 16.23 41.20 18.85
C ASP A 180 16.77 40.58 20.14
N SER A 181 16.39 39.33 20.45
CA SER A 181 16.92 38.56 21.59
C SER A 181 18.42 38.27 21.54
N GLU A 182 19.02 38.21 20.35
CA GLU A 182 20.47 38.00 20.18
C GLU A 182 21.26 39.31 20.26
N THR A 183 20.58 40.46 20.18
CA THR A 183 21.19 41.79 20.36
C THR A 183 21.22 42.25 21.82
N GLN A 184 20.66 41.46 22.75
CA GLN A 184 20.60 41.76 24.17
C GLN A 184 21.94 41.41 24.83
N THR A 185 22.88 42.36 24.81
CA THR A 185 24.16 42.27 25.53
C THR A 185 23.94 42.43 27.03
N ASP A 186 24.81 41.83 27.84
CA ASP A 186 24.86 42.11 29.29
C ASP A 186 24.98 43.62 29.54
N PRO A 187 24.30 44.16 30.57
CA PRO A 187 24.41 45.58 30.91
C PRO A 187 25.87 45.95 31.19
N TYR A 188 26.35 47.02 30.55
CA TYR A 188 27.73 47.49 30.64
C TYR A 188 28.16 47.76 32.08
N THR A 189 29.21 47.08 32.54
CA THR A 189 29.84 47.30 33.86
C THR A 189 31.06 48.22 33.70
N PRO A 190 31.10 49.39 34.37
CA PRO A 190 32.22 50.32 34.24
C PRO A 190 33.49 49.81 34.94
N GLU A 191 34.65 50.20 34.41
CA GLU A 191 35.95 49.93 35.03
C GLU A 191 36.09 50.67 36.39
N TYR A 192 36.61 49.98 37.40
CA TYR A 192 36.78 50.53 38.76
C TYR A 192 38.26 50.51 39.19
N VAL A 193 38.66 51.47 40.02
CA VAL A 193 40.01 51.53 40.62
C VAL A 193 39.91 51.28 42.12
N VAL A 194 40.60 50.24 42.60
CA VAL A 194 40.61 49.86 44.02
C VAL A 194 41.81 50.49 44.72
N ARG A 195 41.60 51.13 45.88
CA ARG A 195 42.71 51.63 46.71
C ARG A 195 43.52 50.45 47.26
N PRO A 196 44.87 50.48 47.20
CA PRO A 196 45.71 49.43 47.76
C PRO A 196 45.38 49.19 49.24
N GLY A 197 44.92 47.99 49.59
CA GLY A 197 44.52 47.60 50.95
C GLY A 197 43.01 47.59 51.25
N SER A 198 42.15 48.09 50.35
CA SER A 198 40.69 48.03 50.52
C SER A 198 40.09 46.99 49.57
N GLN A 199 39.50 45.90 50.06
CA GLN A 199 38.77 44.92 49.23
C GLN A 199 37.25 45.08 49.43
N PRO A 200 36.53 45.82 48.57
CA PRO A 200 35.08 45.99 48.71
C PRO A 200 34.30 44.69 48.39
N GLU A 201 33.25 44.41 49.16
CA GLU A 201 32.45 43.17 49.05
C GLU A 201 31.83 42.98 47.67
N LEU A 202 31.45 44.08 47.00
CA LEU A 202 30.81 44.07 45.68
C LEU A 202 31.68 43.41 44.61
N LEU A 203 33.01 43.50 44.71
CA LEU A 203 33.93 42.90 43.74
C LEU A 203 34.00 41.39 43.82
N THR A 204 33.66 40.82 44.98
CA THR A 204 33.57 39.36 45.14
C THR A 204 32.31 38.77 44.52
N LEU A 205 31.33 39.62 44.20
CA LEU A 205 30.06 39.25 43.57
C LEU A 205 30.08 39.48 42.06
N ALA A 206 31.23 39.86 41.49
CA ALA A 206 31.38 40.11 40.05
C ALA A 206 31.08 38.88 39.17
N THR A 207 31.05 37.68 39.74
CA THR A 207 30.66 36.44 39.05
C THR A 207 29.15 36.30 38.86
N LEU A 208 28.33 37.13 39.54
CA LEU A 208 26.88 37.15 39.37
C LEU A 208 26.52 38.18 38.31
N SER A 209 25.99 37.70 37.17
CA SER A 209 25.49 38.55 36.08
C SER A 209 24.01 38.28 35.81
N TYR A 210 23.37 39.11 34.99
CA TYR A 210 21.95 38.94 34.66
C TYR A 210 21.73 37.58 33.96
N GLY A 211 20.85 36.74 34.50
CA GLY A 211 20.67 35.36 34.01
C GLY A 211 21.69 34.34 34.56
N HIS A 212 22.78 34.81 35.17
CA HIS A 212 23.76 34.01 35.92
C HIS A 212 23.75 34.41 37.40
N GLY A 213 22.61 34.18 38.04
CA GLY A 213 22.39 34.41 39.48
C GLY A 213 21.95 35.81 39.90
N LEU A 214 21.38 36.56 38.95
CA LEU A 214 20.53 37.71 39.23
C LEU A 214 19.24 37.56 38.41
N PRO A 215 18.04 37.75 38.99
CA PRO A 215 17.75 38.22 40.36
C PRO A 215 18.14 37.19 41.45
N ALA A 216 18.68 37.70 42.56
CA ALA A 216 19.29 36.87 43.58
C ALA A 216 18.28 35.86 44.20
N GLY A 217 18.53 34.58 44.01
CA GLY A 217 17.81 33.47 44.64
C GLY A 217 18.39 33.11 46.02
N LEU A 218 17.73 32.18 46.72
CA LEU A 218 18.15 31.74 48.06
C LEU A 218 19.60 31.21 48.09
N ALA A 219 20.02 30.48 47.04
CA ALA A 219 21.38 29.93 46.94
C ALA A 219 22.46 31.02 46.84
N GLU A 220 22.19 32.11 46.09
CA GLU A 220 23.12 33.24 45.98
C GLU A 220 23.17 34.05 47.26
N VAL A 221 22.04 34.24 47.94
CA VAL A 221 22.00 34.89 49.26
C VAL A 221 22.80 34.09 50.28
N GLU A 222 22.62 32.77 50.33
CA GLU A 222 23.42 31.90 51.20
C GLU A 222 24.92 31.95 50.87
N MET A 223 25.28 32.02 49.58
CA MET A 223 26.68 32.17 49.15
C MET A 223 27.29 33.50 49.61
N ILE A 224 26.53 34.59 49.52
CA ILE A 224 26.93 35.92 50.00
C ILE A 224 27.11 35.93 51.53
N GLU A 225 26.17 35.34 52.26
CA GLU A 225 26.24 35.22 53.72
C GLU A 225 27.44 34.38 54.17
N ARG A 226 27.75 33.29 53.45
CA ARG A 226 28.95 32.48 53.69
C ARG A 226 30.23 33.27 53.41
N ALA A 227 30.28 34.05 52.34
CA ALA A 227 31.43 34.88 52.03
C ALA A 227 31.66 35.95 53.11
N ARG A 228 30.59 36.55 53.66
CA ARG A 228 30.67 37.48 54.80
C ARG A 228 31.12 36.79 56.08
N ALA A 229 30.56 35.62 56.39
CA ALA A 229 30.97 34.83 57.55
C ALA A 229 32.45 34.43 57.48
N LYS A 230 32.94 34.08 56.28
CA LYS A 230 34.35 33.78 56.03
C LYS A 230 35.25 34.98 56.30
N ARG A 231 34.89 36.18 55.82
CA ARG A 231 35.65 37.42 56.11
C ARG A 231 35.66 37.79 57.58
N ALA A 232 34.50 37.70 58.23
CA ALA A 232 34.39 37.96 59.67
C ALA A 232 35.28 37.00 60.47
N TRP A 233 35.35 35.74 60.04
CA TRP A 233 36.24 34.75 60.62
C TRP A 233 37.73 35.00 60.29
N GLU A 234 38.08 35.38 59.07
CA GLU A 234 39.46 35.74 58.68
C GLU A 234 40.00 36.93 59.52
N ALA A 235 39.13 37.87 59.90
CA ALA A 235 39.45 38.96 60.80
C ALA A 235 39.74 38.51 62.25
N THR A 236 39.22 37.35 62.67
CA THR A 236 39.50 36.77 64.01
C THR A 236 40.82 36.00 64.07
N LEU A 237 41.53 35.83 62.95
CA LEU A 237 42.77 35.05 62.91
C LEU A 237 43.92 35.77 63.64
N PRO A 238 44.74 35.03 64.43
CA PRO A 238 45.94 35.59 65.06
C PRO A 238 46.93 36.21 64.06
N ALA A 239 47.60 37.29 64.46
CA ALA A 239 48.64 37.97 63.68
C ALA A 239 49.91 37.11 63.51
N LEU A 240 50.70 37.38 62.47
CA LEU A 240 51.82 36.55 62.01
C LEU A 240 53.13 36.69 62.82
N ASN A 241 53.12 37.37 63.96
CA ASN A 241 54.35 37.79 64.63
C ASN A 241 54.98 36.72 65.57
N ASP A 242 54.24 35.68 65.99
CA ASP A 242 54.71 34.66 66.96
C ASP A 242 54.57 33.20 66.45
N THR A 243 55.51 32.32 66.82
CA THR A 243 55.58 30.90 66.37
C THR A 243 54.43 30.03 66.87
N GLU A 244 53.94 30.23 68.10
CA GLU A 244 52.79 29.50 68.64
C GLU A 244 51.45 29.96 68.03
N ASN A 245 51.37 31.23 67.64
CA ASN A 245 50.18 31.80 66.99
C ASN A 245 50.04 31.30 65.55
N LEU A 246 51.15 30.95 64.90
CA LEU A 246 51.17 30.35 63.56
C LEU A 246 50.52 28.96 63.56
N GLU A 247 50.83 28.10 64.53
CA GLU A 247 50.21 26.77 64.64
C GLU A 247 48.71 26.86 64.93
N LYS A 248 48.29 27.77 65.83
CA LYS A 248 46.87 28.03 66.11
C LYS A 248 46.14 28.54 64.87
N ARG A 249 46.75 29.46 64.11
CA ARG A 249 46.21 29.96 62.83
C ARG A 249 46.05 28.84 61.80
N LYS A 250 47.05 27.96 61.64
CA LYS A 250 46.97 26.80 60.73
C LYS A 250 45.83 25.87 61.10
N ARG A 251 45.69 25.50 62.38
CA ARG A 251 44.60 24.63 62.85
C ARG A 251 43.23 25.26 62.58
N MET A 252 43.08 26.56 62.86
CA MET A 252 41.85 27.29 62.56
C MET A 252 41.54 27.29 61.05
N MET A 253 42.54 27.51 60.18
CA MET A 253 42.40 27.40 58.72
C MET A 253 41.98 26.00 58.27
N ASP A 254 42.66 24.95 58.75
CA ASP A 254 42.35 23.56 58.39
C ASP A 254 40.93 23.15 58.82
N GLU A 255 40.49 23.57 60.02
CA GLU A 255 39.14 23.33 60.50
C GLU A 255 38.08 24.05 59.66
N GLN A 256 38.35 25.30 59.28
CA GLN A 256 37.43 26.07 58.44
C GLN A 256 37.37 25.51 57.01
N GLU A 257 38.49 25.08 56.45
CA GLU A 257 38.52 24.37 55.16
C GLU A 257 37.68 23.10 55.24
N ARG A 258 37.86 22.25 56.27
CA ARG A 258 37.04 21.03 56.44
C ARG A 258 35.55 21.32 56.51
N ARG A 259 35.14 22.41 57.16
CA ARG A 259 33.73 22.85 57.20
C ARG A 259 33.24 23.25 55.80
N GLU A 260 34.04 24.00 55.03
CA GLU A 260 33.71 24.33 53.64
C GLU A 260 33.63 23.08 52.75
N TRP A 261 34.54 22.12 52.92
CA TRP A 261 34.49 20.83 52.22
C TRP A 261 33.23 20.05 52.56
N SER A 262 32.87 19.95 53.85
CA SER A 262 31.65 19.26 54.28
C SER A 262 30.38 19.90 53.73
N PHE A 263 30.38 21.24 53.60
CA PHE A 263 29.25 21.96 53.01
C PHE A 263 29.11 21.66 51.51
N ARG A 264 30.23 21.68 50.76
CA ARG A 264 30.23 21.31 49.33
C ARG A 264 29.80 19.86 49.13
N GLU A 265 30.22 18.96 50.02
CA GLU A 265 29.83 17.55 49.98
C GLU A 265 28.31 17.39 50.15
N GLN A 266 27.69 18.11 51.09
CA GLN A 266 26.23 18.13 51.27
C GLN A 266 25.49 18.70 50.05
N GLU A 267 26.04 19.70 49.38
CA GLU A 267 25.45 20.25 48.16
C GLU A 267 25.50 19.26 47.00
N ILE A 268 26.65 18.57 46.84
CA ILE A 268 26.82 17.49 45.86
C ILE A 268 25.84 16.34 46.16
N GLU A 269 25.69 15.96 47.44
CA GLU A 269 24.77 14.92 47.87
C GLU A 269 23.32 15.28 47.49
N LYS A 270 22.84 16.50 47.81
CA LYS A 270 21.51 16.97 47.42
C LYS A 270 21.28 16.93 45.91
N LEU A 271 22.28 17.32 45.10
CA LEU A 271 22.19 17.25 43.64
C LEU A 271 22.15 15.80 43.15
N GLN A 272 22.91 14.91 43.77
CA GLN A 272 22.91 13.49 43.44
C GLN A 272 21.58 12.83 43.83
N GLU A 273 21.02 13.17 45.00
CA GLU A 273 19.70 12.73 45.44
C GLU A 273 18.61 13.18 44.46
N ALA A 274 18.60 14.46 44.08
CA ALA A 274 17.65 14.98 43.10
C ALA A 274 17.76 14.26 41.74
N ARG A 275 18.98 14.00 41.26
CA ARG A 275 19.21 13.21 40.03
C ARG A 275 18.72 11.77 40.19
N LEU A 276 18.96 11.15 41.34
CA LEU A 276 18.55 9.79 41.64
C LEU A 276 17.02 9.68 41.70
N GLU A 277 16.33 10.65 42.27
CA GLU A 277 14.86 10.71 42.25
C GLU A 277 14.31 10.80 40.83
N VAL A 278 14.89 11.64 39.97
CA VAL A 278 14.49 11.72 38.56
C VAL A 278 14.75 10.39 37.84
N LEU A 279 15.89 9.74 38.09
CA LEU A 279 16.19 8.42 37.53
C LEU A 279 15.22 7.33 38.01
N LYS A 280 14.83 7.34 39.29
CA LYS A 280 13.80 6.44 39.83
C LYS A 280 12.48 6.60 39.09
N ARG A 281 12.01 7.84 38.92
CA ARG A 281 10.76 8.13 38.19
C ARG A 281 10.83 7.64 36.74
N ILE A 282 11.96 7.82 36.06
CA ILE A 282 12.16 7.33 34.68
C ILE A 282 12.13 5.79 34.63
N LEU A 283 12.72 5.11 35.63
CA LEU A 283 12.68 3.65 35.72
C LEU A 283 11.27 3.14 35.98
N GLU A 284 10.52 3.78 36.88
CA GLU A 284 9.11 3.46 37.15
C GLU A 284 8.26 3.61 35.89
N GLN A 285 8.35 4.75 35.19
CA GLN A 285 7.65 4.97 33.92
C GLN A 285 7.99 3.91 32.88
N ARG A 286 9.27 3.55 32.76
CA ARG A 286 9.70 2.49 31.84
C ARG A 286 9.10 1.14 32.23
N GLU A 287 9.05 0.80 33.52
CA GLU A 287 8.44 -0.45 34.00
C GLU A 287 6.93 -0.49 33.76
N GLU A 288 6.23 0.62 33.98
CA GLU A 288 4.81 0.79 33.66
C GLU A 288 4.55 0.58 32.16
N ASP A 289 5.34 1.22 31.29
CA ASP A 289 5.25 1.03 29.84
C ASP A 289 5.46 -0.44 29.43
N HIS A 290 6.43 -1.12 30.04
CA HIS A 290 6.66 -2.56 29.79
C HIS A 290 5.50 -3.41 30.30
N ALA A 291 4.94 -3.09 31.47
CA ALA A 291 3.78 -3.78 32.03
C ALA A 291 2.57 -3.61 31.11
N GLU A 292 2.29 -2.40 30.62
CA GLU A 292 1.23 -2.13 29.66
C GLU A 292 1.40 -2.89 28.34
N LEU A 293 2.63 -2.95 27.82
CA LEU A 293 2.89 -3.72 26.61
C LEU A 293 2.66 -5.22 26.84
N ASN A 294 2.99 -5.72 28.03
CA ASN A 294 2.77 -7.10 28.41
C ASN A 294 1.28 -7.41 28.60
N THR A 295 0.50 -6.53 29.25
CA THR A 295 -0.96 -6.70 29.38
C THR A 295 -1.63 -6.70 28.01
N LYS A 296 -1.29 -5.75 27.14
CA LYS A 296 -1.79 -5.70 25.74
C LYS A 296 -1.46 -6.98 24.96
N ARG A 297 -0.30 -7.60 25.20
CA ARG A 297 0.07 -8.90 24.59
C ARG A 297 -0.76 -10.06 25.15
N LEU A 298 -0.97 -10.09 26.46
CA LEU A 298 -1.81 -11.08 27.13
C LEU A 298 -3.26 -10.98 26.67
N ASP A 299 -3.81 -9.78 26.55
CA ASP A 299 -5.18 -9.54 26.08
C ASP A 299 -5.39 -10.01 24.64
N ARG A 300 -4.42 -9.77 23.75
CA ARG A 300 -4.46 -10.29 22.38
C ARG A 300 -4.44 -11.82 22.36
N LEU A 301 -3.59 -12.43 23.18
CA LEU A 301 -3.51 -13.89 23.28
C LEU A 301 -4.83 -14.45 23.82
N TRP A 302 -5.38 -13.82 24.87
CA TRP A 302 -6.64 -14.18 25.49
C TRP A 302 -7.80 -14.07 24.49
N SER A 303 -7.92 -12.95 23.77
CA SER A 303 -8.92 -12.75 22.72
C SER A 303 -8.83 -13.83 21.63
N ASN A 304 -7.62 -14.15 21.17
CA ASN A 304 -7.43 -15.20 20.17
C ASN A 304 -7.87 -16.58 20.71
N LYS A 305 -7.52 -16.89 21.95
CA LYS A 305 -7.94 -18.13 22.62
C LYS A 305 -9.45 -18.19 22.84
N GLN A 306 -10.06 -17.05 23.16
CA GLN A 306 -11.50 -16.92 23.31
C GLN A 306 -12.21 -17.17 21.97
N GLN A 307 -11.73 -16.61 20.86
CA GLN A 307 -12.27 -16.89 19.53
C GLN A 307 -12.11 -18.36 19.11
N GLU A 308 -10.97 -18.99 19.44
CA GLU A 308 -10.78 -20.44 19.21
C GLU A 308 -11.79 -21.27 20.00
N LYS A 309 -12.04 -20.90 21.26
CA LYS A 309 -13.03 -21.51 22.13
C LYS A 309 -14.44 -21.33 21.56
N ASP A 310 -14.82 -20.13 21.14
CA ASP A 310 -16.13 -19.83 20.57
C ASP A 310 -16.39 -20.60 19.27
N LYS A 311 -15.38 -20.72 18.40
CA LYS A 311 -15.47 -21.57 17.19
C LYS A 311 -15.71 -23.04 17.54
N LYS A 312 -15.10 -23.56 18.61
CA LYS A 312 -15.36 -24.93 19.09
C LYS A 312 -16.79 -25.04 19.64
N PHE A 313 -17.25 -24.06 20.42
CA PHE A 313 -18.63 -24.03 20.90
C PHE A 313 -19.65 -24.00 19.76
N GLN A 314 -19.43 -23.19 18.73
CA GLN A 314 -20.28 -23.17 17.55
C GLN A 314 -20.33 -24.54 16.85
N ARG A 315 -19.20 -25.23 16.70
CA ARG A 315 -19.17 -26.60 16.16
C ARG A 315 -20.00 -27.55 17.00
N ILE A 316 -19.78 -27.58 18.32
CA ILE A 316 -20.54 -28.41 19.26
C ILE A 316 -22.03 -28.09 19.19
N GLN A 317 -22.41 -26.81 19.10
CA GLN A 317 -23.80 -26.38 18.99
C GLN A 317 -24.43 -26.85 17.67
N THR A 318 -23.71 -26.74 16.54
CA THR A 318 -24.22 -27.25 15.26
C THR A 318 -24.35 -28.77 15.27
N GLU A 319 -23.42 -29.50 15.90
CA GLU A 319 -23.50 -30.95 16.07
C GLU A 319 -24.69 -31.33 16.96
N HIS A 320 -24.88 -30.63 18.08
CA HIS A 320 -26.03 -30.79 18.95
C HIS A 320 -27.36 -30.56 18.21
N ILE A 321 -27.46 -29.49 17.41
CA ILE A 321 -28.67 -29.24 16.61
C ILE A 321 -28.89 -30.36 15.57
N LYS A 322 -27.82 -30.83 14.91
CA LYS A 322 -27.90 -31.94 13.95
C LYS A 322 -28.32 -33.24 14.63
N THR A 323 -27.79 -33.58 15.79
CA THR A 323 -28.15 -34.79 16.53
C THR A 323 -29.58 -34.71 17.03
N VAL A 324 -30.03 -33.58 17.56
CA VAL A 324 -31.42 -33.34 17.96
C VAL A 324 -32.38 -33.49 16.77
N ARG A 325 -32.06 -32.91 15.60
CA ARG A 325 -32.88 -33.08 14.39
C ARG A 325 -32.98 -34.55 13.97
N LYS A 326 -31.85 -35.26 13.90
CA LYS A 326 -31.82 -36.70 13.59
C LYS A 326 -32.60 -37.54 14.60
N LEU A 327 -32.50 -37.22 15.89
CA LEU A 327 -33.25 -37.91 16.95
C LEU A 327 -34.75 -37.67 16.83
N ASN A 328 -35.18 -36.44 16.52
CA ASN A 328 -36.58 -36.12 16.27
C ASN A 328 -37.13 -36.86 15.04
N GLU A 329 -36.37 -36.95 13.95
CA GLU A 329 -36.74 -37.74 12.77
C GLU A 329 -36.84 -39.24 13.11
N LYS A 330 -35.83 -39.80 13.81
CA LYS A 330 -35.87 -41.19 14.28
C LYS A 330 -37.05 -41.45 15.22
N ARG A 331 -37.41 -40.48 16.10
CA ARG A 331 -38.57 -40.55 16.99
C ARG A 331 -39.89 -40.59 16.21
N ARG A 332 -39.97 -39.92 15.05
CA ARG A 332 -41.14 -39.99 14.15
C ARG A 332 -41.22 -41.35 13.44
N THR A 333 -40.09 -41.99 13.16
CA THR A 333 -39.99 -43.31 12.48
C THR A 333 -39.78 -44.48 13.47
N VAL A 334 -40.32 -44.42 14.69
CA VAL A 334 -40.07 -45.43 15.75
C VAL A 334 -40.71 -46.78 15.45
N GLU A 335 -41.81 -46.83 14.71
CA GLU A 335 -42.51 -48.10 14.46
C GLU A 335 -41.79 -49.02 13.47
N GLY A 336 -40.74 -48.57 12.78
CA GLY A 336 -39.97 -49.41 11.83
C GLY A 336 -40.77 -49.95 10.62
N LYS A 337 -42.07 -49.65 10.55
CA LYS A 337 -42.94 -50.01 9.43
C LYS A 337 -42.62 -49.08 8.26
N LEU A 338 -42.14 -49.65 7.16
CA LEU A 338 -42.10 -48.95 5.88
C LEU A 338 -43.55 -48.69 5.47
N GLU A 339 -44.03 -47.46 5.67
CA GLU A 339 -45.35 -47.05 5.20
C GLU A 339 -45.41 -47.22 3.67
N ARG A 340 -46.44 -47.91 3.18
CA ARG A 340 -46.70 -48.02 1.75
C ARG A 340 -46.93 -46.60 1.20
N ARG A 341 -46.30 -46.28 0.07
CA ARG A 341 -46.38 -44.96 -0.56
C ARG A 341 -47.85 -44.54 -0.80
N ASP A 342 -48.27 -43.47 -0.13
CA ASP A 342 -49.58 -42.86 -0.32
C ASP A 342 -49.53 -41.87 -1.50
N ILE A 343 -49.94 -42.33 -2.69
CA ILE A 343 -49.94 -41.52 -3.92
C ILE A 343 -50.74 -40.22 -3.71
N VAL A 344 -51.92 -40.30 -3.09
CA VAL A 344 -52.76 -39.12 -2.85
C VAL A 344 -52.05 -38.09 -1.97
N ARG A 345 -51.30 -38.54 -0.95
CA ARG A 345 -50.55 -37.63 -0.08
C ARG A 345 -49.35 -37.00 -0.78
N ASP A 346 -48.66 -37.77 -1.62
CA ASP A 346 -47.56 -37.24 -2.44
C ASP A 346 -48.05 -36.12 -3.38
N TYR A 347 -49.16 -36.33 -4.08
CA TYR A 347 -49.73 -35.30 -4.96
C TYR A 347 -50.42 -34.16 -4.20
N SER A 348 -50.80 -34.34 -2.93
CA SER A 348 -51.33 -33.24 -2.10
C SER A 348 -50.25 -32.29 -1.57
N LYS A 349 -48.99 -32.74 -1.48
CA LYS A 349 -47.87 -31.96 -0.94
C LYS A 349 -46.92 -31.56 -2.06
N PHE A 350 -46.77 -30.26 -2.31
CA PHE A 350 -45.86 -29.76 -3.34
C PHE A 350 -44.37 -30.01 -3.03
N ASP A 351 -44.01 -30.21 -1.76
CA ASP A 351 -42.65 -30.54 -1.34
C ASP A 351 -42.32 -32.04 -1.52
N SER A 352 -43.27 -32.84 -2.01
CA SER A 352 -43.06 -34.27 -2.21
C SER A 352 -42.15 -34.57 -3.40
N GLN A 353 -41.68 -35.80 -3.48
CA GLN A 353 -40.79 -36.25 -4.56
C GLN A 353 -41.44 -36.21 -5.96
N THR A 354 -42.78 -36.17 -6.06
CA THR A 354 -43.46 -36.10 -7.37
C THR A 354 -43.32 -34.74 -8.03
N TYR A 355 -43.29 -33.66 -7.24
CA TYR A 355 -43.15 -32.30 -7.73
C TYR A 355 -41.73 -31.76 -7.60
N ALA A 356 -41.04 -32.10 -6.51
CA ALA A 356 -39.67 -31.67 -6.23
C ALA A 356 -38.77 -32.87 -5.95
N PRO A 357 -38.39 -33.66 -6.98
CA PRO A 357 -37.53 -34.82 -6.78
C PRO A 357 -36.14 -34.39 -6.28
N MET A 358 -35.69 -35.00 -5.19
CA MET A 358 -34.34 -34.77 -4.68
C MET A 358 -33.30 -35.36 -5.65
N SER A 359 -32.23 -34.61 -5.93
CA SER A 359 -31.19 -35.01 -6.89
C SER A 359 -30.55 -36.38 -6.62
N ARG A 360 -30.45 -36.80 -5.36
CA ARG A 360 -29.93 -38.13 -4.96
C ARG A 360 -30.78 -39.31 -5.46
N VAL A 361 -32.05 -39.08 -5.82
CA VAL A 361 -32.98 -40.10 -6.35
C VAL A 361 -32.80 -40.28 -7.86
N GLY A 362 -32.21 -39.29 -8.54
CA GLY A 362 -31.82 -39.38 -9.96
C GLY A 362 -32.97 -39.30 -10.97
N VAL A 363 -34.20 -39.04 -10.53
CA VAL A 363 -35.38 -38.93 -11.41
C VAL A 363 -35.63 -37.46 -11.75
N PHE A 364 -35.42 -37.09 -13.02
CA PHE A 364 -35.69 -35.76 -13.54
C PHE A 364 -36.77 -35.86 -14.62
N VAL A 365 -37.99 -35.42 -14.31
CA VAL A 365 -39.15 -35.54 -15.22
C VAL A 365 -38.95 -34.76 -16.52
N ASP A 366 -38.21 -33.64 -16.46
CA ASP A 366 -37.98 -32.75 -17.61
C ASP A 366 -36.81 -33.19 -18.51
N ARG A 367 -36.02 -34.18 -18.09
CA ARG A 367 -34.83 -34.59 -18.84
C ARG A 367 -35.23 -35.59 -19.92
N GLY A 368 -35.61 -35.09 -21.09
CA GLY A 368 -36.03 -35.89 -22.26
C GLY A 368 -37.42 -35.54 -22.82
N SER A 369 -38.12 -34.56 -22.25
CA SER A 369 -39.41 -34.07 -22.77
C SER A 369 -39.33 -33.59 -24.22
N GLU A 370 -38.19 -33.02 -24.62
CA GLU A 370 -37.91 -32.59 -26.00
C GLU A 370 -37.95 -33.72 -27.03
N GLN A 371 -37.76 -34.99 -26.62
CA GLN A 371 -37.83 -36.13 -27.54
C GLN A 371 -39.26 -36.45 -27.98
N TYR A 372 -40.26 -35.99 -27.24
CA TYR A 372 -41.68 -36.20 -27.52
C TYR A 372 -42.32 -35.00 -28.22
N ASN A 373 -41.57 -33.94 -28.52
CA ASN A 373 -42.02 -32.81 -29.33
C ASN A 373 -42.09 -33.24 -30.81
N VAL A 374 -43.23 -33.80 -31.23
CA VAL A 374 -43.46 -34.23 -32.61
C VAL A 374 -43.57 -33.00 -33.53
N LYS A 375 -42.50 -32.69 -34.25
CA LYS A 375 -42.49 -31.71 -35.35
C LYS A 375 -42.57 -32.45 -36.69
N SER A 376 -43.75 -32.89 -37.09
CA SER A 376 -43.90 -33.56 -38.38
C SER A 376 -44.11 -32.55 -39.51
N PHE A 377 -43.29 -32.63 -40.56
CA PHE A 377 -43.43 -31.85 -41.80
C PHE A 377 -44.83 -31.99 -42.42
N HIS A 378 -45.44 -33.16 -42.25
CA HIS A 378 -46.73 -33.51 -42.83
C HIS A 378 -47.92 -32.71 -42.28
N LEU A 379 -47.79 -32.04 -41.12
CA LEU A 379 -48.88 -31.22 -40.53
C LEU A 379 -48.88 -29.77 -41.03
N ASN A 380 -47.79 -29.29 -41.61
CA ASN A 380 -47.63 -27.88 -41.98
C ASN A 380 -47.97 -27.58 -43.44
N THR A 381 -47.98 -28.61 -44.30
CA THR A 381 -48.20 -28.46 -45.75
C THR A 381 -49.42 -29.27 -46.16
N TYR A 382 -50.28 -28.71 -47.01
CA TYR A 382 -51.47 -29.41 -47.52
C TYR A 382 -51.14 -30.74 -48.21
N GLN A 383 -50.06 -30.77 -49.02
CA GLN A 383 -49.56 -32.02 -49.62
C GLN A 383 -49.14 -33.05 -48.57
N GLY A 384 -48.58 -32.60 -47.44
CA GLY A 384 -48.19 -33.48 -46.34
C GLY A 384 -49.40 -34.09 -45.62
N LEU A 385 -50.52 -33.36 -45.53
CA LEU A 385 -51.77 -33.88 -44.97
C LEU A 385 -52.40 -34.93 -45.88
N LEU A 386 -52.33 -34.76 -47.21
CA LEU A 386 -52.77 -35.76 -48.18
C LEU A 386 -51.91 -37.03 -48.15
N GLU A 387 -50.59 -36.91 -48.01
CA GLU A 387 -49.70 -38.07 -47.80
C GLU A 387 -50.00 -38.80 -46.48
N LEU A 388 -50.32 -38.04 -45.42
CA LEU A 388 -50.76 -38.61 -44.14
C LEU A 388 -52.09 -39.35 -44.27
N GLU A 389 -53.08 -38.75 -44.92
CA GLU A 389 -54.39 -39.36 -45.18
C GLU A 389 -54.24 -40.66 -45.97
N ALA A 390 -53.41 -40.66 -47.01
CA ALA A 390 -53.13 -41.85 -47.81
C ALA A 390 -52.32 -42.93 -47.06
N SER A 391 -51.53 -42.55 -46.05
CA SER A 391 -50.74 -43.48 -45.22
C SER A 391 -51.56 -44.17 -44.12
N LEU A 392 -52.73 -43.63 -43.79
CA LEU A 392 -53.61 -44.22 -42.79
C LEU A 392 -54.37 -45.40 -43.41
N PRO A 393 -54.40 -46.57 -42.74
CA PRO A 393 -55.16 -47.71 -43.25
C PRO A 393 -56.66 -47.40 -43.31
N ASP A 394 -57.37 -47.98 -44.28
CA ASP A 394 -58.82 -47.79 -44.52
C ASP A 394 -59.72 -47.96 -43.27
N PHE A 395 -59.28 -48.67 -42.23
CA PHE A 395 -60.04 -48.84 -40.98
C PHE A 395 -60.10 -47.57 -40.11
N VAL A 396 -59.23 -46.59 -40.35
CA VAL A 396 -59.21 -45.32 -39.60
C VAL A 396 -60.24 -44.35 -40.20
N THR A 397 -60.46 -44.39 -41.50
CA THR A 397 -61.41 -43.53 -42.23
C THR A 397 -62.81 -44.16 -42.34
N GLN A 398 -62.94 -45.49 -42.22
CA GLN A 398 -64.24 -46.19 -42.24
C GLN A 398 -64.54 -46.92 -40.92
N PRO A 399 -65.74 -46.78 -40.32
CA PRO A 399 -66.07 -47.42 -39.05
C PRO A 399 -66.31 -48.93 -39.19
N ARG A 400 -65.60 -49.73 -38.39
CA ARG A 400 -65.77 -51.20 -38.29
C ARG A 400 -66.42 -51.57 -36.95
N ILE A 401 -67.63 -52.13 -36.98
CA ILE A 401 -68.34 -52.60 -35.79
C ILE A 401 -67.93 -54.05 -35.49
N GLN A 402 -67.31 -54.31 -34.32
CA GLN A 402 -67.13 -55.66 -33.77
C GLN A 402 -67.60 -55.72 -32.31
N ALA A 403 -68.46 -56.68 -31.97
CA ALA A 403 -69.03 -56.83 -30.62
C ALA A 403 -68.07 -57.57 -29.65
N PRO A 404 -67.85 -57.06 -28.42
CA PRO A 404 -66.92 -57.66 -27.46
C PRO A 404 -67.48 -58.92 -26.77
N LYS A 405 -66.64 -59.95 -26.60
CA LYS A 405 -66.97 -61.14 -25.79
C LYS A 405 -66.65 -60.90 -24.30
N PRO A 406 -67.49 -61.35 -23.35
CA PRO A 406 -67.29 -61.09 -21.92
C PRO A 406 -66.17 -61.97 -21.31
N LYS A 407 -65.34 -61.36 -20.46
CA LYS A 407 -64.26 -62.02 -19.70
C LYS A 407 -64.82 -62.61 -18.40
N SER A 408 -64.64 -63.92 -18.17
CA SER A 408 -64.95 -64.54 -16.89
C SER A 408 -63.80 -64.42 -15.87
N SER A 409 -64.19 -63.90 -14.70
CA SER A 409 -63.74 -64.18 -13.33
C SER A 409 -62.25 -64.07 -12.96
N GLY A 410 -61.96 -62.98 -12.24
CA GLY A 410 -60.88 -62.89 -11.26
C GLY A 410 -61.30 -63.33 -9.85
N LYS A 411 -60.28 -63.71 -9.06
CA LYS A 411 -60.26 -64.17 -7.65
C LYS A 411 -61.18 -63.39 -6.70
N GLY A 412 -62.09 -64.11 -6.02
CA GLY A 412 -62.95 -63.52 -4.99
C GLY A 412 -63.82 -64.50 -4.19
N GLY A 413 -63.24 -65.61 -3.71
CA GLY A 413 -63.50 -66.19 -2.38
C GLY A 413 -64.93 -66.34 -1.83
N PHE A 414 -65.96 -66.66 -2.63
CA PHE A 414 -67.23 -67.13 -2.08
C PHE A 414 -67.13 -68.63 -1.73
N VAL A 415 -67.05 -68.94 -0.43
CA VAL A 415 -66.99 -70.33 0.08
C VAL A 415 -68.38 -70.97 0.00
N LYS A 416 -68.46 -72.20 -0.54
CA LYS A 416 -69.74 -72.90 -0.76
C LYS A 416 -70.49 -73.09 0.56
N ARG A 417 -71.79 -72.81 0.56
CA ARG A 417 -72.72 -72.77 1.72
C ARG A 417 -72.61 -73.94 2.71
N LYS A 418 -72.21 -75.14 2.24
CA LYS A 418 -72.03 -76.35 3.08
C LYS A 418 -70.95 -76.20 4.15
N GLN A 419 -69.84 -75.52 3.85
CA GLN A 419 -68.71 -75.36 4.77
C GLN A 419 -68.98 -74.34 5.89
N ARG A 420 -69.93 -73.41 5.68
CA ARG A 420 -70.32 -72.44 6.72
C ARG A 420 -71.11 -73.09 7.85
N ARG A 421 -72.07 -73.96 7.53
CA ARG A 421 -72.92 -74.65 8.54
C ARG A 421 -72.15 -75.58 9.48
N GLN A 422 -71.02 -76.13 9.03
CA GLN A 422 -70.25 -77.09 9.81
C GLN A 422 -69.51 -76.41 10.97
N ARG A 423 -69.02 -75.19 10.72
CA ARG A 423 -68.35 -74.36 11.71
C ARG A 423 -69.29 -73.89 12.83
N GLU A 424 -70.54 -73.59 12.48
CA GLU A 424 -71.57 -73.14 13.44
C GLU A 424 -71.94 -74.25 14.45
N LEU A 425 -71.88 -75.53 14.06
CA LEU A 425 -72.17 -76.65 14.97
C LEU A 425 -71.04 -76.91 16.00
N GLU A 426 -69.79 -76.68 15.61
CA GLU A 426 -68.62 -76.85 16.50
C GLU A 426 -68.57 -75.78 17.59
N GLU A 427 -68.98 -74.55 17.28
CA GLU A 427 -69.05 -73.44 18.24
C GLU A 427 -70.11 -73.70 19.34
N VAL A 428 -71.26 -74.28 18.98
CA VAL A 428 -72.32 -74.62 19.94
C VAL A 428 -71.89 -75.75 20.89
N ALA A 429 -71.14 -76.74 20.41
CA ALA A 429 -70.64 -77.83 21.25
C ALA A 429 -69.67 -77.34 22.34
N ASN A 430 -68.76 -76.43 21.98
CA ASN A 430 -67.78 -75.85 22.90
C ASN A 430 -68.42 -74.99 23.99
N ALA A 431 -69.51 -74.28 23.68
CA ALA A 431 -70.23 -73.45 24.65
C ALA A 431 -70.90 -74.29 25.76
N ILE A 432 -71.38 -75.49 25.44
CA ILE A 432 -72.02 -76.41 26.40
C ILE A 432 -71.00 -77.01 27.37
N GLU A 433 -69.77 -77.27 26.93
CA GLU A 433 -68.72 -77.81 27.80
C GLU A 433 -68.20 -76.77 28.80
N LEU A 434 -68.04 -75.52 28.36
CA LEU A 434 -67.60 -74.41 29.22
C LEU A 434 -68.60 -74.09 30.35
N ALA A 435 -69.91 -74.29 30.11
CA ALA A 435 -70.94 -74.09 31.12
C ALA A 435 -70.93 -75.12 32.27
N LYS A 436 -70.17 -76.23 32.15
CA LYS A 436 -70.16 -77.33 33.14
C LYS A 436 -69.08 -77.24 34.23
N LYS A 437 -68.21 -76.22 34.27
CA LYS A 437 -67.08 -76.13 35.24
C LYS A 437 -67.25 -74.96 36.24
N PRO A 438 -67.10 -75.16 37.56
CA PRO A 438 -67.12 -74.06 38.55
C PRO A 438 -65.75 -73.36 38.72
N PRO A 439 -65.70 -72.06 39.10
CA PRO A 439 -64.46 -71.25 39.18
C PRO A 439 -63.80 -71.14 40.58
N GLU A 440 -62.45 -71.10 40.63
CA GLU A 440 -61.61 -70.76 41.81
C GLU A 440 -60.76 -69.48 41.57
N PRO A 441 -60.43 -68.67 42.62
CA PRO A 441 -59.66 -67.42 42.48
C PRO A 441 -58.13 -67.54 42.71
N GLU A 442 -57.36 -66.73 41.97
CA GLU A 442 -55.88 -66.71 41.92
C GLU A 442 -55.20 -65.77 42.95
N LYS A 443 -53.99 -66.13 43.40
CA LYS A 443 -53.13 -65.35 44.32
C LYS A 443 -51.96 -64.65 43.58
N PRO A 444 -51.47 -63.46 44.03
CA PRO A 444 -50.44 -62.68 43.32
C PRO A 444 -48.97 -63.05 43.68
N LEU A 445 -48.07 -62.84 42.71
CA LEU A 445 -46.64 -63.20 42.69
C LEU A 445 -45.69 -62.14 43.31
N LYS A 446 -44.61 -62.59 43.99
CA LYS A 446 -43.46 -61.79 44.49
C LYS A 446 -42.24 -61.93 43.57
N PHE A 447 -41.55 -60.84 43.25
CA PHE A 447 -40.24 -60.88 42.57
C PHE A 447 -39.07 -60.89 43.59
N LEU A 448 -38.07 -61.76 43.37
CA LEU A 448 -36.80 -61.84 44.11
C LEU A 448 -35.68 -61.18 43.28
N VAL A 449 -34.93 -60.24 43.87
CA VAL A 449 -33.67 -59.72 43.30
C VAL A 449 -32.49 -60.37 44.03
N LYS A 450 -31.56 -60.97 43.28
CA LYS A 450 -30.38 -61.68 43.80
C LYS A 450 -29.24 -60.66 44.02
N VAL A 451 -28.73 -60.56 45.25
CA VAL A 451 -27.58 -59.69 45.60
C VAL A 451 -26.30 -60.53 45.63
N GLU A 452 -25.29 -60.15 44.84
CA GLU A 452 -23.99 -60.84 44.78
C GLU A 452 -23.04 -60.32 45.89
N LYS A 453 -22.26 -61.21 46.52
CA LYS A 453 -21.26 -60.85 47.55
C LYS A 453 -19.92 -60.49 46.89
N PRO A 454 -19.22 -59.43 47.33
CA PRO A 454 -17.93 -59.06 46.77
C PRO A 454 -16.79 -60.03 47.16
N ILE A 455 -15.79 -60.15 46.28
CA ILE A 455 -14.62 -61.04 46.37
C ILE A 455 -13.74 -60.67 47.60
N PRO A 456 -13.18 -61.64 48.37
CA PRO A 456 -12.29 -61.35 49.48
C PRO A 456 -10.94 -60.79 49.01
N ARG A 457 -10.44 -59.79 49.75
CA ARG A 457 -9.19 -59.07 49.44
C ARG A 457 -7.96 -59.95 49.71
N PRO A 458 -6.84 -59.77 48.99
CA PRO A 458 -5.58 -60.43 49.32
C PRO A 458 -5.07 -59.97 50.70
N PRO A 459 -4.28 -60.80 51.42
CA PRO A 459 -3.71 -60.41 52.70
C PRO A 459 -2.79 -59.19 52.53
N THR A 460 -3.04 -58.16 53.33
CA THR A 460 -2.33 -56.87 53.29
C THR A 460 -0.83 -57.06 53.60
N PRO A 461 0.07 -56.35 52.88
CA PRO A 461 1.49 -56.37 53.17
C PRO A 461 1.75 -55.79 54.58
N SER A 462 2.52 -56.52 55.40
CA SER A 462 2.93 -56.08 56.73
C SER A 462 3.95 -54.96 56.62
N VAL A 463 3.65 -53.79 57.19
CA VAL A 463 4.58 -52.68 57.36
C VAL A 463 5.48 -52.96 58.57
N GLN A 464 6.75 -52.55 58.49
CA GLN A 464 7.68 -52.67 59.61
C GLN A 464 7.16 -51.82 60.79
N VAL A 465 7.06 -52.45 61.96
CA VAL A 465 6.62 -51.78 63.20
C VAL A 465 7.69 -50.75 63.57
N PRO A 466 7.36 -49.43 63.60
CA PRO A 466 8.31 -48.40 64.01
C PRO A 466 8.64 -48.54 65.50
N SER A 467 9.71 -47.88 65.95
CA SER A 467 10.17 -47.99 67.33
C SER A 467 9.13 -47.40 68.30
N GLN A 468 9.05 -47.92 69.54
CA GLN A 468 8.05 -47.49 70.55
C GLN A 468 7.99 -45.96 70.76
N LEU A 469 9.13 -45.28 70.59
CA LEU A 469 9.22 -43.82 70.71
C LEU A 469 8.56 -43.08 69.54
N GLU A 470 8.64 -43.62 68.32
CA GLU A 470 7.97 -43.06 67.14
C GLU A 470 6.46 -43.30 67.23
N GLU A 471 6.02 -44.44 67.77
CA GLU A 471 4.59 -44.73 68.01
C GLU A 471 3.99 -43.74 69.00
N GLU A 472 4.67 -43.42 70.11
CA GLU A 472 4.19 -42.42 71.08
C GLU A 472 4.09 -41.02 70.46
N GLN A 473 5.04 -40.64 69.62
CA GLN A 473 5.02 -39.36 68.90
C GLN A 473 3.89 -39.30 67.87
N GLU A 474 3.69 -40.37 67.10
CA GLU A 474 2.59 -40.48 66.14
C GLU A 474 1.23 -40.47 66.84
N LEU A 475 1.10 -41.16 67.98
CA LEU A 475 -0.12 -41.15 68.79
C LEU A 475 -0.43 -39.76 69.35
N ALA A 476 0.58 -39.03 69.83
CA ALA A 476 0.44 -37.65 70.27
C ALA A 476 0.02 -36.71 69.11
N LEU A 477 0.62 -36.87 67.93
CA LEU A 477 0.25 -36.11 66.73
C LEU A 477 -1.17 -36.44 66.24
N ILE A 478 -1.58 -37.71 66.27
CA ILE A 478 -2.94 -38.15 65.95
C ILE A 478 -3.94 -37.58 66.95
N PHE A 479 -3.59 -37.53 68.23
CA PHE A 479 -4.43 -36.92 69.26
C PHE A 479 -4.63 -35.42 69.00
N LEU A 480 -3.54 -34.69 68.72
CA LEU A 480 -3.61 -33.27 68.35
C LEU A 480 -4.49 -33.06 67.10
N GLN A 481 -4.32 -33.90 66.08
CA GLN A 481 -5.12 -33.84 64.86
C GLN A 481 -6.61 -34.11 65.14
N LYS A 482 -6.94 -35.05 66.03
CA LYS A 482 -8.32 -35.33 66.46
C LYS A 482 -8.93 -34.14 67.20
N VAL A 483 -8.16 -33.48 68.07
CA VAL A 483 -8.64 -32.28 68.81
C VAL A 483 -8.92 -31.14 67.84
N ILE A 484 -8.00 -30.85 66.91
CA ILE A 484 -8.16 -29.78 65.92
C ILE A 484 -9.36 -30.07 65.01
N ARG A 485 -9.50 -31.31 64.50
CA ARG A 485 -10.67 -31.71 63.69
C ARG A 485 -11.97 -31.64 64.48
N GLY A 486 -11.97 -32.09 65.74
CA GLY A 486 -13.12 -32.00 66.63
C GLY A 486 -13.55 -30.56 66.87
N ARG A 487 -12.59 -29.65 67.11
CA ARG A 487 -12.86 -28.22 67.30
C ARG A 487 -13.37 -27.55 66.02
N ALA A 488 -12.82 -27.91 64.86
CA ALA A 488 -13.30 -27.43 63.57
C ALA A 488 -14.75 -27.87 63.30
N ILE A 489 -15.09 -29.13 63.59
CA ILE A 489 -16.47 -29.65 63.48
C ILE A 489 -17.40 -28.93 64.46
N GLN A 490 -16.96 -28.67 65.70
CA GLN A 490 -17.73 -27.91 66.67
C GLN A 490 -17.98 -26.49 66.18
N ASN A 491 -16.98 -25.77 65.66
CA ASN A 491 -17.16 -24.42 65.12
C ASN A 491 -18.13 -24.41 63.93
N MET A 492 -17.98 -25.35 62.99
CA MET A 492 -18.93 -25.54 61.87
C MET A 492 -20.36 -25.80 62.37
N MET A 493 -20.51 -26.55 63.47
CA MET A 493 -21.79 -26.81 64.10
C MET A 493 -22.36 -25.56 64.79
N PHE A 494 -21.53 -24.76 65.46
CA PHE A 494 -21.95 -23.49 66.07
C PHE A 494 -22.40 -22.48 65.02
N GLU A 495 -21.63 -22.27 63.95
CA GLU A 495 -22.04 -21.42 62.82
C GLU A 495 -23.31 -21.94 62.14
N GLY A 496 -23.43 -23.27 61.98
CA GLY A 496 -24.62 -23.90 61.45
C GLY A 496 -25.85 -23.69 62.33
N LYS A 497 -25.67 -23.70 63.66
CA LYS A 497 -26.71 -23.41 64.65
C LYS A 497 -27.10 -21.94 64.63
N GLU A 498 -26.16 -21.00 64.52
CA GLU A 498 -26.44 -19.56 64.44
C GLU A 498 -27.21 -19.22 63.16
N LYS A 499 -26.78 -19.74 62.00
CA LYS A 499 -27.48 -19.53 60.72
C LYS A 499 -28.91 -20.07 60.72
N ARG A 500 -29.20 -21.08 61.54
CA ARG A 500 -30.51 -21.75 61.63
C ARG A 500 -31.23 -21.44 62.94
N LEU A 501 -30.77 -20.46 63.71
CA LEU A 501 -31.28 -20.17 65.05
C LEU A 501 -32.77 -19.80 65.00
N GLU A 502 -33.16 -19.00 64.00
CA GLU A 502 -34.56 -18.62 63.75
C GLU A 502 -35.43 -19.84 63.45
N LEU A 503 -34.99 -20.74 62.56
CA LEU A 503 -35.70 -22.00 62.26
C LEU A 503 -35.77 -22.92 63.48
N ILE A 504 -34.71 -22.97 64.30
CA ILE A 504 -34.69 -23.75 65.54
C ILE A 504 -35.68 -23.17 66.55
N GLN A 505 -35.79 -21.85 66.67
CA GLN A 505 -36.79 -21.18 67.51
C GLN A 505 -38.21 -21.43 66.99
N GLU A 506 -38.42 -21.38 65.67
CA GLU A 506 -39.70 -21.73 65.04
C GLU A 506 -40.09 -23.18 65.38
N LEU A 507 -39.17 -24.15 65.22
CA LEU A 507 -39.44 -25.56 65.53
C LEU A 507 -39.66 -25.77 67.04
N ARG A 508 -38.89 -25.10 67.91
CA ARG A 508 -39.08 -25.16 69.37
C ARG A 508 -40.39 -24.51 69.83
N SER A 509 -40.87 -23.49 69.13
CA SER A 509 -42.17 -22.83 69.39
C SER A 509 -43.38 -23.71 69.05
N THR A 510 -43.18 -24.93 68.53
CA THR A 510 -44.29 -25.85 68.22
C THR A 510 -44.47 -26.97 69.24
N HIS A 511 -43.52 -27.14 70.17
CA HIS A 511 -43.51 -28.28 71.10
C HIS A 511 -43.78 -27.85 72.55
N ALA A 512 -45.06 -27.90 72.96
CA ALA A 512 -45.47 -27.73 74.36
C ALA A 512 -46.61 -28.73 74.70
N LEU A 513 -46.46 -29.45 75.81
CA LEU A 513 -47.39 -30.51 76.24
C LEU A 513 -48.61 -29.97 77.01
N GLN A 514 -48.51 -28.78 77.62
CA GLN A 514 -49.55 -28.16 78.45
C GLN A 514 -50.23 -26.98 77.72
N GLU A 515 -51.55 -26.84 77.88
CA GLU A 515 -52.37 -25.87 77.10
C GLU A 515 -51.96 -24.41 77.29
N ALA A 516 -51.64 -23.98 78.53
CA ALA A 516 -51.14 -22.63 78.79
C ALA A 516 -49.82 -22.34 78.06
N GLY A 517 -48.90 -23.32 78.06
CA GLY A 517 -47.65 -23.23 77.31
C GLY A 517 -47.84 -23.27 75.79
N GLN A 518 -48.90 -23.91 75.28
CA GLN A 518 -49.22 -23.87 73.85
C GLN A 518 -49.67 -22.47 73.38
N VAL A 519 -50.39 -21.72 74.21
CA VAL A 519 -50.84 -20.36 73.88
C VAL A 519 -49.65 -19.40 73.83
N GLU A 520 -48.77 -19.42 74.82
CA GLU A 520 -47.54 -18.61 74.83
C GLU A 520 -46.65 -18.90 73.62
N LYS A 521 -46.49 -20.18 73.28
CA LYS A 521 -45.71 -20.62 72.13
C LYS A 521 -46.35 -20.25 70.78
N ARG A 522 -47.68 -20.20 70.70
CA ARG A 522 -48.41 -19.63 69.54
C ARG A 522 -48.17 -18.14 69.39
N ASN A 523 -48.16 -17.38 70.50
CA ASN A 523 -47.86 -15.95 70.48
C ASN A 523 -46.41 -15.68 70.07
N GLU A 524 -45.45 -16.45 70.59
CA GLU A 524 -44.04 -16.40 70.16
C GLU A 524 -43.91 -16.70 68.66
N ARG A 525 -44.60 -17.73 68.15
CA ARG A 525 -44.61 -18.07 66.72
C ARG A 525 -45.19 -16.95 65.87
N GLN A 526 -46.27 -16.31 66.30
CA GLN A 526 -46.85 -15.16 65.59
C GLN A 526 -45.89 -13.95 65.60
N ALA A 527 -45.21 -13.69 66.72
CA ALA A 527 -44.21 -12.63 66.81
C ALA A 527 -43.03 -12.88 65.85
N VAL A 528 -42.48 -14.10 65.82
CA VAL A 528 -41.39 -14.48 64.89
C VAL A 528 -41.81 -14.34 63.43
N LEU A 529 -43.02 -14.81 63.06
CA LEU A 529 -43.55 -14.65 61.70
C LEU A 529 -43.77 -13.18 61.32
N SER A 530 -44.23 -12.35 62.27
CA SER A 530 -44.41 -10.91 62.03
C SER A 530 -43.08 -10.20 61.78
N LEU A 531 -42.04 -10.55 62.54
CA LEU A 531 -40.70 -9.99 62.41
C LEU A 531 -40.04 -10.43 61.09
N GLN A 532 -40.22 -11.70 60.69
CA GLN A 532 -39.77 -12.18 59.39
C GLN A 532 -40.47 -11.44 58.23
N ARG A 533 -41.77 -11.14 58.37
CA ARG A 533 -42.52 -10.37 57.38
C ARG A 533 -42.00 -8.93 57.27
N GLN A 534 -41.72 -8.28 58.40
CA GLN A 534 -41.14 -6.93 58.42
C GLN A 534 -39.77 -6.89 57.74
N ARG A 535 -38.86 -7.81 58.11
CA ARG A 535 -37.54 -7.88 57.45
C ARG A 535 -37.64 -8.10 55.95
N ARG A 536 -38.54 -8.98 55.48
CA ARG A 536 -38.76 -9.16 54.03
C ARG A 536 -39.25 -7.89 53.34
N LEU A 537 -40.10 -7.12 54.01
CA LEU A 537 -40.57 -5.84 53.48
C LEU A 537 -39.42 -4.82 53.43
N ASP A 538 -38.59 -4.77 54.45
CA ASP A 538 -37.47 -3.84 54.51
C ASP A 538 -36.37 -4.21 53.51
N THR A 539 -36.02 -5.49 53.35
CA THR A 539 -35.10 -5.94 52.30
C THR A 539 -35.63 -5.62 50.90
N ASN A 540 -36.94 -5.74 50.68
CA ASN A 540 -37.54 -5.40 49.40
C ASN A 540 -37.50 -3.88 49.13
N LYS A 541 -37.72 -3.05 50.17
CA LYS A 541 -37.57 -1.59 50.06
C LYS A 541 -36.13 -1.21 49.77
N GLU A 542 -35.17 -1.81 50.48
CA GLU A 542 -33.74 -1.61 50.26
C GLU A 542 -33.36 -1.99 48.83
N SER A 543 -33.78 -3.17 48.33
CA SER A 543 -33.50 -3.59 46.96
C SER A 543 -34.10 -2.64 45.91
N PHE A 544 -35.27 -2.07 46.18
CA PHE A 544 -35.91 -1.11 45.27
C PHE A 544 -35.16 0.23 45.26
N VAL A 545 -34.70 0.70 46.43
CA VAL A 545 -33.87 1.90 46.54
C VAL A 545 -32.52 1.71 45.85
N GLU A 546 -31.87 0.56 46.05
CA GLU A 546 -30.63 0.20 45.36
C GLU A 546 -30.80 0.14 43.84
N GLU A 547 -31.89 -0.44 43.35
CA GLU A 547 -32.19 -0.49 41.91
C GLU A 547 -32.39 0.92 41.33
N ALA A 548 -33.13 1.78 42.02
CA ALA A 548 -33.36 3.16 41.59
C ALA A 548 -32.06 3.99 41.59
N LEU A 549 -31.21 3.84 42.60
CA LEU A 549 -29.90 4.49 42.66
C LEU A 549 -28.99 3.99 41.54
N ALA A 550 -28.90 2.67 41.34
CA ALA A 550 -28.11 2.08 40.27
C ALA A 550 -28.58 2.53 38.88
N GLN A 551 -29.89 2.72 38.68
CA GLN A 551 -30.42 3.26 37.44
C GLN A 551 -30.02 4.72 37.23
N MET A 552 -30.12 5.57 38.27
CA MET A 552 -29.69 6.96 38.20
C MET A 552 -28.20 7.07 37.91
N GLU A 553 -27.37 6.36 38.66
CA GLU A 553 -25.92 6.30 38.45
C GLU A 553 -25.59 5.81 37.04
N GLY A 554 -26.21 4.71 36.60
CA GLY A 554 -26.04 4.17 35.26
C GLY A 554 -26.42 5.15 34.16
N SER A 555 -27.50 5.91 34.32
CA SER A 555 -27.90 6.94 33.34
C SER A 555 -26.90 8.09 33.25
N THR A 556 -26.44 8.60 34.39
CA THR A 556 -25.45 9.69 34.42
C THR A 556 -24.10 9.26 33.83
N LEU A 557 -23.64 8.05 34.14
CA LEU A 557 -22.43 7.47 33.56
C LEU A 557 -22.57 7.26 32.06
N ALA A 558 -23.72 6.76 31.60
CA ALA A 558 -24.00 6.58 30.17
C ALA A 558 -23.95 7.91 29.43
N ASP A 559 -24.60 8.96 29.95
CA ASP A 559 -24.59 10.30 29.34
C ASP A 559 -23.18 10.91 29.32
N MET A 560 -22.39 10.73 30.38
CA MET A 560 -21.00 11.17 30.42
C MET A 560 -20.13 10.43 29.39
N PHE A 561 -20.26 9.11 29.26
CA PHE A 561 -19.53 8.35 28.26
C PHE A 561 -19.97 8.68 26.83
N ASP A 562 -21.26 8.93 26.61
CA ASP A 562 -21.78 9.39 25.34
C ASP A 562 -21.24 10.77 24.98
N PHE A 563 -21.12 11.68 25.95
CA PHE A 563 -20.50 12.98 25.74
C PHE A 563 -19.01 12.85 25.42
N LEU A 564 -18.25 12.12 26.24
CA LEU A 564 -16.81 11.93 26.03
C LEU A 564 -16.50 11.20 24.72
N SER A 565 -17.34 10.24 24.31
CA SER A 565 -17.18 9.55 23.03
C SER A 565 -17.44 10.47 21.84
N LYS A 566 -18.45 11.35 21.92
CA LYS A 566 -18.73 12.36 20.89
C LYS A 566 -17.59 13.38 20.80
N GLU A 567 -17.06 13.87 21.92
CA GLU A 567 -15.93 14.79 21.94
C GLU A 567 -14.64 14.14 21.41
N LEU A 568 -14.41 12.86 21.72
CA LEU A 568 -13.29 12.11 21.17
C LEU A 568 -13.41 11.99 19.65
N ILE A 569 -14.59 11.62 19.13
CA ILE A 569 -14.84 11.54 17.69
C ILE A 569 -14.65 12.92 17.04
N ARG A 570 -15.19 13.97 17.65
CA ARG A 570 -15.02 15.35 17.20
C ARG A 570 -13.55 15.73 17.10
N LEU A 571 -12.73 15.48 18.13
CA LEU A 571 -11.29 15.75 18.12
C LEU A 571 -10.54 14.95 17.04
N GLN A 572 -10.94 13.69 16.81
CA GLN A 572 -10.38 12.89 15.72
C GLN A 572 -10.75 13.46 14.34
N GLU A 573 -12.00 13.89 14.16
CA GLU A 573 -12.48 14.53 12.94
C GLU A 573 -11.77 15.88 12.70
N GLU A 574 -11.60 16.71 13.73
CA GLU A 574 -10.85 17.97 13.65
C GLU A 574 -9.40 17.74 13.22
N ARG A 575 -8.71 16.75 13.82
CA ARG A 575 -7.35 16.36 13.42
C ARG A 575 -7.30 15.87 11.97
N ARG A 576 -8.30 15.09 11.55
CA ARG A 576 -8.39 14.56 10.18
C ARG A 576 -8.66 15.68 9.17
N ILE A 577 -9.55 16.62 9.47
CA ILE A 577 -9.85 17.79 8.65
C ILE A 577 -8.61 18.69 8.56
N HIS A 578 -7.90 18.92 9.67
CA HIS A 578 -6.66 19.68 9.69
C HIS A 578 -5.59 19.03 8.79
N ALA A 579 -5.42 17.71 8.88
CA ALA A 579 -4.50 16.99 7.99
C ALA A 579 -4.90 17.12 6.51
N PHE A 580 -6.20 17.07 6.19
CA PHE A 580 -6.67 17.30 4.83
C PHE A 580 -6.46 18.75 4.37
N ALA A 581 -6.66 19.74 5.23
CA ALA A 581 -6.38 21.14 4.93
C ALA A 581 -4.89 21.35 4.62
N MET A 582 -3.98 20.78 5.42
CA MET A 582 -2.53 20.84 5.18
C MET A 582 -2.11 20.17 3.86
N LEU A 583 -2.71 19.02 3.52
CA LEU A 583 -2.46 18.37 2.24
C LEU A 583 -2.99 19.18 1.06
N ALA A 584 -4.19 19.77 1.20
CA ALA A 584 -4.79 20.63 0.19
C ALA A 584 -3.97 21.91 -0.02
N GLU A 585 -3.49 22.55 1.04
CA GLU A 585 -2.57 23.70 0.95
C GLU A 585 -1.27 23.33 0.26
N ARG A 586 -0.67 22.19 0.62
CA ARG A 586 0.54 21.71 -0.05
C ARG A 586 0.30 21.49 -1.55
N GLN A 587 -0.82 20.85 -1.91
CA GLN A 587 -1.19 20.66 -3.31
C GLN A 587 -1.46 21.98 -4.04
N ARG A 588 -2.07 22.96 -3.37
CA ARG A 588 -2.26 24.30 -3.89
C ARG A 588 -0.92 24.97 -4.17
N ARG A 589 0.02 24.97 -3.21
CA ARG A 589 1.38 25.53 -3.41
C ARG A 589 2.14 24.86 -4.54
N ILE A 590 2.03 23.53 -4.67
CA ILE A 590 2.63 22.79 -5.78
C ILE A 590 2.03 23.24 -7.12
N ARG A 591 0.70 23.35 -7.21
CA ARG A 591 0.02 23.83 -8.43
C ARG A 591 0.37 25.27 -8.75
N GLU A 592 0.42 26.16 -7.76
CA GLU A 592 0.85 27.55 -7.93
C GLU A 592 2.30 27.65 -8.40
N ALA A 593 3.20 26.79 -7.90
CA ALA A 593 4.58 26.71 -8.36
C ALA A 593 4.70 26.14 -9.78
N GLU A 594 3.92 25.11 -10.12
CA GLU A 594 3.86 24.55 -11.48
C GLU A 594 3.29 25.56 -12.48
N GLU A 595 2.21 26.26 -12.13
CA GLU A 595 1.65 27.35 -12.93
C GLU A 595 2.63 28.53 -13.03
N GLY A 596 3.32 28.88 -11.94
CA GLY A 596 4.37 29.89 -11.95
C GLY A 596 5.52 29.52 -12.90
N GLY A 597 5.95 28.25 -12.89
CA GLY A 597 6.94 27.74 -13.83
C GLY A 597 6.45 27.77 -15.29
N ARG A 598 5.18 27.43 -15.54
CA ARG A 598 4.58 27.53 -16.88
C ARG A 598 4.48 28.98 -17.37
N ARG A 599 4.04 29.92 -16.52
CA ARG A 599 3.99 31.35 -16.85
C ARG A 599 5.37 31.90 -17.19
N GLN A 600 6.40 31.53 -16.43
CA GLN A 600 7.79 31.93 -16.73
C GLN A 600 8.28 31.37 -18.07
N LEU A 601 7.94 30.12 -18.39
CA LEU A 601 8.27 29.53 -19.70
C LEU A 601 7.52 30.22 -20.85
N GLU A 602 6.24 30.52 -20.67
CA GLU A 602 5.45 31.26 -21.66
C GLU A 602 5.96 32.68 -21.85
N GLU A 603 6.31 33.40 -20.78
CA GLU A 603 6.93 34.72 -20.88
C GLU A 603 8.28 34.70 -21.59
N ARG A 604 9.12 33.69 -21.31
CA ARG A 604 10.38 33.50 -22.06
C ARG A 604 10.12 33.26 -23.53
N ARG A 605 9.16 32.39 -23.85
CA ARG A 605 8.78 32.12 -25.23
C ARG A 605 8.26 33.37 -25.95
N ARG A 606 7.44 34.19 -25.28
CA ARG A 606 6.99 35.49 -25.83
C ARG A 606 8.15 36.44 -26.07
N ARG A 607 9.14 36.51 -25.16
CA ARG A 607 10.35 37.33 -25.37
C ARG A 607 11.17 36.83 -26.57
N GLU A 608 11.34 35.51 -26.70
CA GLU A 608 12.00 34.90 -27.86
C GLU A 608 11.23 35.21 -29.15
N GLU A 609 9.90 35.08 -29.14
CA GLU A 609 9.03 35.42 -30.28
C GLU A 609 9.09 36.92 -30.63
N ASP A 610 9.12 37.81 -29.64
CA ASP A 610 9.27 39.26 -29.83
C ASP A 610 10.65 39.62 -30.41
N GLU A 611 11.71 38.94 -29.98
CA GLU A 611 13.05 39.11 -30.54
C GLU A 611 13.13 38.62 -31.99
N ILE A 612 12.54 37.46 -32.28
CA ILE A 612 12.42 36.94 -33.65
C ILE A 612 11.61 37.93 -34.50
N PHE A 613 10.49 38.44 -33.99
CA PHE A 613 9.68 39.43 -34.70
C PHE A 613 10.47 40.70 -34.99
N LYS A 614 11.22 41.23 -34.02
CA LYS A 614 12.11 42.39 -34.24
C LYS A 614 13.17 42.11 -35.30
N GLN A 615 13.75 40.91 -35.32
CA GLN A 615 14.71 40.53 -36.36
C GLN A 615 14.06 40.46 -37.74
N VAL A 616 12.88 39.85 -37.85
CA VAL A 616 12.12 39.78 -39.12
C VAL A 616 11.75 41.18 -39.62
N VAL A 617 11.26 42.06 -38.74
CA VAL A 617 10.97 43.46 -39.08
C VAL A 617 12.22 44.19 -39.53
N LYS A 618 13.36 43.99 -38.87
CA LYS A 618 14.64 44.58 -39.29
C LYS A 618 15.08 44.07 -40.67
N VAL A 619 14.92 42.77 -40.94
CA VAL A 619 15.19 42.22 -42.27
C VAL A 619 14.26 42.84 -43.31
N HIS A 620 12.96 42.95 -43.02
CA HIS A 620 12.01 43.59 -43.92
C HIS A 620 12.34 45.06 -44.19
N GLN A 621 12.70 45.82 -43.15
CA GLN A 621 13.20 47.19 -43.32
C GLN A 621 14.44 47.20 -44.20
N SER A 622 15.44 46.37 -43.91
CA SER A 622 16.65 46.30 -44.76
C SER A 622 16.35 45.90 -46.20
N THR A 623 15.38 45.02 -46.45
CA THR A 623 14.99 44.65 -47.82
C THR A 623 14.26 45.78 -48.54
N VAL A 624 13.43 46.54 -47.81
CA VAL A 624 12.77 47.73 -48.34
C VAL A 624 13.81 48.80 -48.64
N ASP A 625 14.76 49.02 -47.74
CA ASP A 625 15.85 49.97 -47.92
C ASP A 625 16.70 49.60 -49.13
N THR A 626 17.14 48.34 -49.27
CA THR A 626 17.88 47.89 -50.47
C THR A 626 17.08 48.03 -51.76
N TYR A 627 15.77 47.77 -51.72
CA TYR A 627 14.91 47.93 -52.89
C TYR A 627 14.76 49.41 -53.28
N LEU A 628 14.63 50.29 -52.30
CA LEU A 628 14.60 51.73 -52.52
C LEU A 628 15.95 52.25 -53.01
N GLU A 629 17.05 51.77 -52.45
CA GLU A 629 18.41 52.05 -52.92
C GLU A 629 18.56 51.64 -54.39
N ASP A 630 18.16 50.43 -54.78
CA ASP A 630 18.23 49.96 -56.17
C ASP A 630 17.39 50.85 -57.12
N ILE A 631 16.19 51.26 -56.70
CA ILE A 631 15.36 52.18 -57.51
C ILE A 631 16.04 53.55 -57.64
N ILE A 632 16.58 54.07 -56.55
CA ILE A 632 17.26 55.38 -56.53
C ILE A 632 18.51 55.32 -57.40
N MET A 633 19.34 54.29 -57.25
CA MET A 633 20.53 54.08 -58.07
C MET A 633 20.16 53.90 -59.53
N GLY A 634 19.16 53.09 -59.84
CA GLY A 634 18.67 52.92 -61.21
C GLY A 634 18.09 54.21 -61.81
N ALA A 635 17.47 55.08 -61.01
CA ALA A 635 17.01 56.39 -61.45
C ALA A 635 18.20 57.35 -61.67
N ILE A 636 19.18 57.35 -60.77
CA ILE A 636 20.41 58.12 -60.90
C ILE A 636 21.14 57.72 -62.18
N ASP A 637 21.34 56.42 -62.43
CA ASP A 637 22.03 55.91 -63.62
C ASP A 637 21.31 56.34 -64.90
N LYS A 638 19.97 56.22 -64.96
CA LYS A 638 19.19 56.69 -66.11
C LYS A 638 19.33 58.21 -66.32
N THR A 639 19.24 59.00 -65.25
CA THR A 639 19.39 60.45 -65.36
C THR A 639 20.81 60.86 -65.75
N ALA A 640 21.82 60.14 -65.26
CA ALA A 640 23.21 60.35 -65.62
C ALA A 640 23.47 59.96 -67.08
N GLU A 641 22.90 58.86 -67.57
CA GLU A 641 22.95 58.47 -68.98
C GLU A 641 22.27 59.52 -69.88
N GLU A 642 21.10 60.02 -69.50
CA GLU A 642 20.41 61.09 -70.24
C GLU A 642 21.23 62.39 -70.27
N GLN A 643 21.83 62.79 -69.15
CA GLN A 643 22.72 63.95 -69.09
C GLN A 643 23.97 63.74 -69.94
N ALA A 644 24.63 62.60 -69.83
CA ALA A 644 25.80 62.26 -70.63
C ALA A 644 25.46 62.25 -72.13
N ARG A 645 24.31 61.71 -72.52
CA ARG A 645 23.85 61.74 -73.93
C ARG A 645 23.62 63.17 -74.42
N LYS A 646 23.00 64.04 -73.62
CA LYS A 646 22.82 65.46 -73.97
C LYS A 646 24.16 66.15 -74.11
N GLU A 647 25.09 65.94 -73.19
CA GLU A 647 26.44 66.51 -73.28
C GLU A 647 27.21 66.00 -74.51
N ILE A 648 27.12 64.70 -74.83
CA ILE A 648 27.72 64.12 -76.04
C ILE A 648 27.09 64.73 -77.29
N GLN A 649 25.77 64.91 -77.33
CA GLN A 649 25.08 65.56 -78.45
C GLN A 649 25.53 67.02 -78.60
N ASP A 650 25.57 67.79 -77.52
CA ASP A 650 26.05 69.18 -77.53
C ASP A 650 27.52 69.27 -78.00
N GLN A 651 28.37 68.32 -77.57
CA GLN A 651 29.75 68.23 -78.04
C GLN A 651 29.83 67.84 -79.51
N ALA A 652 29.01 66.88 -79.96
CA ALA A 652 28.94 66.47 -81.36
C ALA A 652 28.44 67.60 -82.26
N GLU A 653 27.46 68.39 -81.81
CA GLU A 653 26.99 69.58 -82.51
C GLU A 653 28.08 70.65 -82.62
N LYS A 654 28.82 70.91 -81.52
CA LYS A 654 29.98 71.82 -81.54
C LYS A 654 31.06 71.33 -82.50
N ILE A 655 31.39 70.04 -82.47
CA ILE A 655 32.38 69.44 -83.39
C ILE A 655 31.89 69.53 -84.84
N ASN A 656 30.60 69.27 -85.10
CA ASN A 656 30.01 69.40 -86.43
C ASN A 656 30.04 70.86 -86.90
N GLN A 657 29.78 71.84 -86.04
CA GLN A 657 29.90 73.26 -86.39
C GLN A 657 31.36 73.60 -86.75
N ILE A 658 32.32 73.15 -85.94
CA ILE A 658 33.75 73.31 -86.25
C ILE A 658 34.10 72.62 -87.57
N ALA A 659 33.59 71.41 -87.82
CA ALA A 659 33.81 70.67 -89.06
C ALA A 659 33.20 71.39 -90.28
N TYR A 660 31.98 71.93 -90.17
CA TYR A 660 31.34 72.72 -91.22
C TYR A 660 32.07 74.04 -91.47
N ASP A 661 32.60 74.70 -90.45
CA ASP A 661 33.38 75.92 -90.59
C ASP A 661 34.76 75.63 -91.21
N MET A 662 35.40 74.52 -90.84
CA MET A 662 36.59 73.99 -91.51
C MET A 662 36.31 73.61 -92.97
N GLU A 663 35.15 73.03 -93.28
CA GLU A 663 34.77 72.66 -94.65
C GLU A 663 34.50 73.89 -95.52
N LYS A 664 33.80 74.91 -94.99
CA LYS A 664 33.55 76.18 -95.69
C LYS A 664 34.82 76.96 -96.01
N THR A 665 35.85 76.85 -95.18
CA THR A 665 37.14 77.54 -95.37
C THR A 665 38.17 76.72 -96.16
N ARG A 666 37.80 75.53 -96.65
CA ARG A 666 38.72 74.53 -97.19
C ARG A 666 39.29 74.87 -98.56
N THR A 667 40.61 74.72 -98.69
CA THR A 667 41.33 74.69 -99.97
C THR A 667 41.71 73.25 -100.36
N ARG A 668 41.96 73.00 -101.66
CA ARG A 668 42.28 71.65 -102.19
C ARG A 668 43.51 71.02 -101.52
N LEU A 669 44.53 71.80 -101.18
CA LEU A 669 45.75 71.29 -100.52
C LEU A 669 45.48 70.79 -99.10
N GLN A 670 44.71 71.54 -98.31
CA GLN A 670 44.29 71.11 -96.96
C GLN A 670 43.43 69.85 -97.00
N SER A 671 42.74 69.59 -98.11
CA SER A 671 41.96 68.36 -98.26
C SER A 671 42.82 67.10 -98.37
N GLU A 672 43.98 67.20 -99.03
CA GLU A 672 44.93 66.11 -99.20
C GLU A 672 45.72 65.87 -97.91
N GLU A 673 46.08 66.93 -97.18
CA GLU A 673 46.70 66.84 -95.85
C GLU A 673 45.79 66.12 -94.84
N ILE A 674 44.51 66.49 -94.76
CA ILE A 674 43.54 65.82 -93.88
C ILE A 674 43.39 64.33 -94.24
N VAL A 675 43.38 63.98 -95.53
CA VAL A 675 43.31 62.56 -95.95
C VAL A 675 44.56 61.79 -95.52
N ALA A 676 45.75 62.40 -95.64
CA ALA A 676 46.99 61.80 -95.16
C ALA A 676 47.00 61.63 -93.63
N GLU A 677 46.50 62.63 -92.89
CA GLU A 677 46.33 62.55 -91.43
C GLU A 677 45.29 61.48 -91.04
N LEU A 678 44.19 61.34 -91.78
CA LEU A 678 43.15 60.34 -91.49
C LEU A 678 43.65 58.91 -91.76
N VAL A 679 44.45 58.72 -92.81
CA VAL A 679 45.11 57.44 -93.10
C VAL A 679 46.11 57.09 -91.99
N THR A 680 46.92 58.05 -91.54
CA THR A 680 47.97 57.81 -90.55
C THR A 680 47.46 57.69 -89.12
N SER A 681 46.45 58.49 -88.73
CA SER A 681 45.92 58.53 -87.36
C SER A 681 44.73 57.60 -87.10
N PHE A 682 43.88 57.31 -88.10
CA PHE A 682 42.69 56.47 -87.91
C PHE A 682 42.82 55.10 -88.59
N LEU A 683 43.14 55.05 -89.89
CA LEU A 683 43.09 53.79 -90.63
C LEU A 683 44.23 52.83 -90.25
N LEU A 684 45.47 53.31 -90.20
CA LEU A 684 46.60 52.44 -89.81
C LEU A 684 46.46 51.90 -88.38
N PRO A 685 46.12 52.71 -87.35
CA PRO A 685 45.94 52.20 -85.99
C PRO A 685 44.72 51.29 -85.83
N GLU A 686 43.60 51.51 -86.52
CA GLU A 686 42.47 50.59 -86.45
C GLU A 686 42.78 49.23 -87.09
N VAL A 687 43.49 49.22 -88.22
CA VAL A 687 43.98 47.97 -88.81
C VAL A 687 44.94 47.26 -87.85
N GLN A 688 45.80 47.99 -87.14
CA GLN A 688 46.66 47.42 -86.09
C GLN A 688 45.85 46.88 -84.90
N LYS A 689 44.80 47.56 -84.44
CA LYS A 689 43.92 47.06 -83.37
C LYS A 689 43.15 45.81 -83.81
N ILE A 690 42.65 45.77 -85.05
CA ILE A 690 41.94 44.60 -85.60
C ILE A 690 42.89 43.40 -85.68
N THR A 691 44.09 43.59 -86.23
CA THR A 691 45.11 42.53 -86.30
C THR A 691 45.55 42.06 -84.90
N MET A 692 45.69 42.96 -83.92
CA MET A 692 45.95 42.59 -82.52
C MET A 692 44.80 41.81 -81.89
N ARG A 693 43.54 42.24 -82.08
CA ARG A 693 42.35 41.50 -81.62
C ARG A 693 42.27 40.12 -82.25
N GLU A 694 42.58 39.97 -83.53
CA GLU A 694 42.66 38.67 -84.20
C GLU A 694 43.78 37.79 -83.65
N ASN A 695 44.97 38.36 -83.39
CA ASN A 695 46.09 37.64 -82.79
C ASN A 695 45.75 37.15 -81.38
N VAL A 696 45.08 37.98 -80.57
CA VAL A 696 44.56 37.60 -79.25
C VAL A 696 43.53 36.48 -79.38
N LYS A 697 42.57 36.59 -80.31
CA LYS A 697 41.60 35.51 -80.58
C LYS A 697 42.29 34.20 -81.02
N ARG A 698 43.32 34.26 -81.87
CA ARG A 698 44.11 33.09 -82.29
C ARG A 698 44.90 32.48 -81.12
N SER A 699 45.43 33.31 -80.21
CA SER A 699 46.10 32.85 -78.98
C SER A 699 45.10 32.19 -78.02
N GLN A 700 43.94 32.82 -77.79
CA GLN A 700 42.87 32.27 -76.96
C GLN A 700 42.31 30.96 -77.54
N ARG A 701 42.19 30.82 -78.86
CA ARG A 701 41.78 29.56 -79.51
C ARG A 701 42.67 28.37 -79.14
N LYS A 702 43.99 28.56 -78.98
CA LYS A 702 44.88 27.49 -78.52
C LYS A 702 44.55 27.03 -77.10
N HIS A 703 44.30 27.99 -76.20
CA HIS A 703 43.94 27.72 -74.81
C HIS A 703 42.53 27.13 -74.69
N LEU A 704 41.58 27.59 -75.51
CA LEU A 704 40.24 27.02 -75.59
C LEU A 704 40.25 25.59 -76.13
N LEU A 705 41.05 25.28 -77.15
CA LEU A 705 41.21 23.91 -77.65
C LEU A 705 41.87 23.00 -76.60
N ALA A 706 42.83 23.51 -75.82
CA ALA A 706 43.43 22.78 -74.71
C ALA A 706 42.41 22.53 -73.59
N ALA A 707 41.65 23.55 -73.18
CA ALA A 707 40.56 23.42 -72.21
C ALA A 707 39.50 22.42 -72.69
N HIS A 708 39.13 22.47 -73.98
CA HIS A 708 38.19 21.53 -74.58
C HIS A 708 38.72 20.09 -74.57
N ARG A 709 40.01 19.87 -74.89
CA ARG A 709 40.62 18.52 -74.81
C ARG A 709 40.69 17.98 -73.39
N ILE A 710 40.92 18.83 -72.40
CA ILE A 710 40.98 18.43 -70.98
C ILE A 710 39.57 18.11 -70.46
N ILE A 711 38.60 18.99 -70.72
CA ILE A 711 37.22 18.83 -70.25
C ILE A 711 36.56 17.63 -70.94
N HIS A 712 36.74 17.49 -72.25
CA HIS A 712 36.04 16.47 -73.02
C HIS A 712 36.81 15.15 -73.21
N GLY A 713 38.14 15.17 -73.09
CA GLY A 713 38.98 13.97 -73.28
C GLY A 713 38.79 12.91 -72.20
N GLU A 714 38.44 13.30 -70.97
CA GLU A 714 38.09 12.37 -69.89
C GLU A 714 36.61 11.96 -69.93
N THR A 715 35.72 12.80 -70.50
CA THR A 715 34.28 12.51 -70.57
C THR A 715 33.89 11.64 -71.75
N GLU A 716 34.58 11.69 -72.89
CA GLU A 716 34.26 10.84 -74.06
C GLU A 716 34.36 9.33 -73.79
N PRO A 717 35.42 8.77 -73.16
CA PRO A 717 35.45 7.34 -72.86
C PRO A 717 34.43 6.92 -71.79
N VAL A 718 33.97 7.85 -70.95
CA VAL A 718 32.93 7.62 -69.93
C VAL A 718 31.52 7.75 -70.53
N MET A 719 31.33 8.61 -71.53
CA MET A 719 30.08 8.73 -72.29
C MET A 719 29.86 7.55 -73.27
N GLU A 720 30.93 6.98 -73.84
CA GLU A 720 30.82 5.77 -74.69
C GLU A 720 30.46 4.49 -73.90
N GLN A 721 30.76 4.44 -72.59
CA GLN A 721 30.43 3.30 -71.72
C GLN A 721 28.98 3.30 -71.22
N TYR A 722 28.23 4.39 -71.41
CA TYR A 722 26.81 4.49 -71.07
C TYR A 722 26.03 5.17 -72.22
N PRO A 723 25.50 4.41 -73.19
CA PRO A 723 24.57 4.97 -74.15
C PRO A 723 23.31 5.42 -73.41
N GLN A 724 23.04 6.71 -73.38
CA GLN A 724 21.73 7.19 -72.92
C GLN A 724 20.64 6.79 -73.92
N PRO A 725 19.44 6.42 -73.46
CA PRO A 725 18.31 6.11 -74.33
C PRO A 725 17.88 7.33 -75.15
N GLU A 726 17.49 7.09 -76.40
CA GLU A 726 17.09 8.12 -77.36
C GLU A 726 16.00 9.06 -76.80
N PRO A 727 16.17 10.39 -76.90
CA PRO A 727 15.08 11.33 -76.65
C PRO A 727 14.02 11.26 -77.78
N PRO A 728 12.72 11.43 -77.47
CA PRO A 728 11.63 11.29 -78.43
C PRO A 728 11.71 12.34 -79.55
N MET A 729 11.30 11.94 -80.76
CA MET A 729 11.27 12.74 -81.97
C MET A 729 10.50 14.06 -81.77
N GLU A 730 11.21 15.19 -81.75
CA GLU A 730 10.61 16.50 -81.95
C GLU A 730 10.42 16.78 -83.45
N VAL A 731 9.17 17.04 -83.80
CA VAL A 731 8.69 17.42 -85.12
C VAL A 731 9.29 18.79 -85.51
N LYS A 732 10.02 18.83 -86.61
CA LYS A 732 10.44 20.10 -87.24
C LYS A 732 9.22 20.86 -87.75
N GLN A 733 9.06 22.12 -87.32
CA GLN A 733 8.39 23.16 -88.10
C GLN A 733 9.24 24.45 -88.11
N PRO A 734 9.14 25.27 -89.17
CA PRO A 734 10.28 25.98 -89.75
C PRO A 734 10.46 27.43 -89.28
N GLU A 735 11.66 27.92 -89.60
CA GLU A 735 12.22 29.26 -89.41
C GLU A 735 11.25 30.44 -89.53
N LYS A 736 11.36 31.40 -88.61
CA LYS A 736 10.99 32.81 -88.85
C LYS A 736 12.07 33.75 -88.30
N GLN A 737 12.47 34.66 -89.16
CA GLN A 737 13.42 35.75 -88.97
C GLN A 737 12.90 36.81 -87.97
N PRO A 738 13.80 37.66 -87.43
CA PRO A 738 13.53 38.56 -86.31
C PRO A 738 13.06 39.94 -86.80
N ASP A 739 12.11 40.56 -86.09
CA ASP A 739 11.89 42.00 -86.11
C ASP A 739 11.48 42.50 -84.72
N GLU A 740 12.33 43.40 -84.23
CA GLU A 740 12.15 44.59 -83.38
C GLU A 740 11.29 44.66 -82.08
N PRO A 741 11.68 45.56 -81.16
CA PRO A 741 11.24 45.59 -79.76
C PRO A 741 10.24 46.73 -79.45
N VAL A 742 9.28 46.49 -78.54
CA VAL A 742 8.57 47.57 -77.82
C VAL A 742 8.35 47.17 -76.35
N GLU A 743 8.50 48.19 -75.52
CA GLU A 743 8.66 48.33 -74.06
C GLU A 743 7.55 47.81 -73.11
N PRO A 744 7.80 47.85 -71.77
CA PRO A 744 7.20 46.98 -70.77
C PRO A 744 6.12 47.64 -69.89
N GLU A 745 5.20 46.83 -69.34
CA GLU A 745 4.45 47.21 -68.13
C GLU A 745 4.40 46.08 -67.07
N ARG A 746 4.78 46.52 -65.85
CA ARG A 746 4.77 46.01 -64.46
C ARG A 746 4.24 44.62 -64.05
N PRO A 747 4.84 44.03 -62.97
CA PRO A 747 4.38 42.80 -62.32
C PRO A 747 3.37 43.08 -61.19
N PRO A 748 2.71 42.02 -60.65
CA PRO A 748 3.16 41.53 -59.36
C PRO A 748 3.24 39.99 -59.25
N SER A 749 4.37 39.54 -58.71
CA SER A 749 4.52 38.31 -57.90
C SER A 749 3.77 38.49 -56.56
N GLY A 750 3.38 37.48 -55.79
CA GLY A 750 3.57 36.04 -55.86
C GLY A 750 3.18 35.46 -54.48
N GLN A 751 2.53 34.30 -54.47
CA GLN A 751 2.47 33.42 -53.30
C GLN A 751 2.96 32.05 -53.74
N GLN A 752 4.11 31.62 -53.21
CA GLN A 752 4.65 30.28 -53.40
C GLN A 752 4.25 29.37 -52.23
N VAL A 753 3.84 28.17 -52.60
CA VAL A 753 3.75 26.97 -51.76
C VAL A 753 4.97 26.10 -52.09
N SER A 754 5.67 25.59 -51.08
CA SER A 754 6.69 24.56 -51.24
C SER A 754 6.32 23.30 -50.45
N SER A 755 6.35 22.15 -51.12
CA SER A 755 6.22 20.81 -50.55
C SER A 755 7.26 19.87 -51.16
N ARG A 756 7.87 18.99 -50.35
CA ARG A 756 8.57 17.76 -50.78
C ARG A 756 8.68 16.77 -49.58
N PRO A 757 8.99 15.47 -49.75
CA PRO A 757 8.09 14.38 -50.17
C PRO A 757 8.19 13.11 -49.26
N PRO A 758 7.52 11.99 -49.61
CA PRO A 758 7.83 10.64 -49.12
C PRO A 758 8.17 9.62 -50.23
N SER A 759 8.90 8.55 -49.89
CA SER A 759 9.09 7.29 -50.64
C SER A 759 9.40 6.17 -49.62
N GLY A 760 9.15 4.88 -49.77
CA GLY A 760 8.77 4.00 -50.90
C GLY A 760 9.45 2.62 -50.66
N GLN A 761 8.76 1.50 -50.92
CA GLN A 761 9.07 0.12 -50.49
C GLN A 761 9.93 -0.75 -51.47
N LYS A 762 10.69 -1.74 -50.91
CA LYS A 762 11.00 -3.17 -51.33
C LYS A 762 11.63 -3.46 -52.74
N PRO A 763 12.17 -4.68 -53.12
CA PRO A 763 11.84 -6.09 -52.72
C PRO A 763 12.94 -7.23 -52.75
N SER A 764 12.50 -8.49 -52.42
CA SER A 764 12.91 -9.87 -52.88
C SER A 764 14.34 -10.44 -52.65
N SER A 765 14.69 -11.74 -52.54
CA SER A 765 14.05 -13.08 -52.40
C SER A 765 15.15 -14.19 -52.23
N ARG A 766 14.88 -15.25 -51.42
CA ARG A 766 15.32 -16.71 -51.36
C ARG A 766 16.57 -17.26 -52.14
N PRO A 767 17.20 -18.42 -51.75
CA PRO A 767 16.56 -19.74 -51.53
C PRO A 767 17.18 -20.69 -50.45
N SER A 768 16.72 -21.95 -50.42
CA SER A 768 16.82 -23.00 -49.39
C SER A 768 17.71 -24.22 -49.76
N SER A 769 18.33 -24.89 -48.77
CA SER A 769 18.70 -26.33 -48.75
C SER A 769 19.03 -26.77 -47.29
N MET A 770 18.35 -27.76 -46.69
CA MET A 770 18.59 -29.22 -46.62
C MET A 770 19.85 -29.71 -45.85
N LYS A 771 19.58 -30.48 -44.77
CA LYS A 771 20.31 -31.61 -44.14
C LYS A 771 21.57 -31.35 -43.28
N SER A 772 21.49 -31.81 -42.03
CA SER A 772 22.23 -32.97 -41.44
C SER A 772 22.70 -32.74 -40.00
N SER A 773 22.32 -33.66 -39.11
CA SER A 773 23.02 -33.92 -37.84
C SER A 773 24.44 -34.43 -38.15
N PRO A 774 25.41 -34.28 -37.24
CA PRO A 774 25.78 -35.47 -36.47
C PRO A 774 26.37 -35.25 -35.06
N SER A 775 26.27 -36.33 -34.28
CA SER A 775 27.29 -36.91 -33.38
C SER A 775 27.92 -36.10 -32.23
N ARG A 776 27.64 -36.60 -31.03
CA ARG A 776 28.52 -36.68 -29.84
C ARG A 776 29.88 -37.34 -30.19
N PRO A 777 31.00 -37.02 -29.50
CA PRO A 777 31.57 -37.97 -28.51
C PRO A 777 32.16 -37.26 -27.25
N VAL A 778 31.98 -37.76 -26.03
CA VAL A 778 32.77 -38.76 -25.24
C VAL A 778 33.99 -38.18 -24.50
N SER A 779 34.08 -38.62 -23.23
CA SER A 779 35.20 -38.61 -22.27
C SER A 779 35.42 -37.31 -21.47
N GLY A 780 35.60 -37.36 -20.15
CA GLY A 780 35.57 -38.49 -19.23
C GLY A 780 36.12 -38.11 -17.87
N LYS A 781 35.71 -38.91 -16.87
CA LYS A 781 36.40 -39.22 -15.61
C LYS A 781 36.59 -38.07 -14.61
N SER A 782 36.58 -38.28 -13.29
CA SER A 782 36.22 -39.39 -12.40
C SER A 782 36.51 -38.91 -10.98
N HIS A 783 35.67 -39.30 -10.01
CA HIS A 783 36.00 -39.83 -8.67
C HIS A 783 34.79 -39.56 -7.76
N LYS A 784 33.99 -40.58 -7.41
CA LYS A 784 34.16 -41.53 -6.27
C LYS A 784 34.26 -40.73 -4.96
N SER A 785 33.38 -40.91 -3.98
CA SER A 785 33.04 -42.20 -3.35
C SER A 785 31.66 -42.21 -2.67
N ASP A 786 30.83 -43.16 -3.07
CA ASP A 786 30.44 -44.34 -2.27
C ASP A 786 29.82 -44.23 -0.85
N VAL A 787 28.61 -44.80 -0.79
CA VAL A 787 28.04 -45.78 0.18
C VAL A 787 26.85 -45.28 1.00
N GLY A 788 25.73 -46.01 0.87
CA GLY A 788 24.71 -46.05 1.93
C GLY A 788 23.29 -46.43 1.51
N SER A 789 23.11 -47.59 0.88
CA SER A 789 21.82 -48.21 0.56
C SER A 789 20.90 -48.38 1.80
N SER A 790 19.59 -48.12 1.67
CA SER A 790 18.57 -49.18 1.81
C SER A 790 17.10 -48.71 1.71
N LYS A 791 16.35 -49.49 0.91
CA LYS A 791 14.94 -49.91 1.06
C LYS A 791 13.78 -48.90 0.91
N GLN A 792 13.24 -48.91 -0.31
CA GLN A 792 11.80 -48.96 -0.66
C GLN A 792 11.02 -50.00 0.19
N PRO A 793 9.67 -49.88 0.42
CA PRO A 793 8.71 -50.04 -0.68
C PRO A 793 7.37 -49.26 -0.65
N SER A 794 6.80 -49.17 -1.86
CA SER A 794 5.37 -49.33 -2.23
C SER A 794 4.38 -48.17 -1.97
N ARG A 795 3.81 -47.58 -3.05
CA ARG A 795 2.42 -47.75 -3.58
C ARG A 795 1.37 -47.12 -2.64
N THR A 796 0.46 -46.21 -3.02
CA THR A 796 -0.38 -46.04 -4.23
C THR A 796 -1.22 -44.76 -4.11
N ALA A 797 -1.75 -44.33 -5.27
CA ALA A 797 -3.02 -43.60 -5.47
C ALA A 797 -3.07 -42.06 -5.29
N SER A 798 -2.90 -41.36 -6.42
CA SER A 798 -3.71 -40.20 -6.84
C SER A 798 -5.22 -40.56 -6.83
N PRO A 799 -6.22 -39.62 -6.90
CA PRO A 799 -6.26 -38.59 -7.95
C PRO A 799 -6.98 -37.24 -7.63
N LYS A 800 -6.69 -36.27 -8.53
CA LYS A 800 -7.60 -35.35 -9.25
C LYS A 800 -8.58 -34.46 -8.44
N SER A 801 -8.44 -33.12 -8.46
CA SER A 801 -8.75 -32.19 -9.57
C SER A 801 -10.28 -32.09 -9.79
N GLU A 802 -10.96 -30.94 -9.88
CA GLU A 802 -10.80 -29.83 -10.82
C GLU A 802 -11.85 -28.72 -10.52
N GLN A 803 -11.45 -27.46 -10.76
CA GLN A 803 -12.16 -26.46 -11.60
C GLN A 803 -13.36 -25.70 -11.00
N SER A 804 -13.23 -24.38 -10.82
CA SER A 804 -13.49 -23.28 -11.79
C SER A 804 -14.96 -22.87 -11.76
N SER A 805 -15.35 -21.62 -11.53
CA SER A 805 -15.30 -20.48 -12.47
C SER A 805 -16.16 -19.36 -11.79
N ARG A 806 -15.70 -18.11 -11.65
CA ARG A 806 -15.64 -16.98 -12.59
C ARG A 806 -16.92 -16.11 -12.64
N ALA A 807 -16.68 -14.83 -12.32
CA ALA A 807 -17.31 -13.58 -12.81
C ALA A 807 -18.71 -13.14 -12.34
N GLY A 808 -18.80 -11.82 -12.07
CA GLY A 808 -20.06 -11.08 -12.07
C GLY A 808 -20.09 -9.83 -11.18
N SER A 809 -19.56 -8.71 -11.65
CA SER A 809 -20.03 -7.35 -11.32
C SER A 809 -20.57 -6.77 -12.65
N PRO A 810 -21.50 -5.77 -12.73
CA PRO A 810 -21.38 -4.48 -12.01
C PRO A 810 -22.69 -3.66 -11.79
N LYS A 811 -22.51 -2.41 -11.31
CA LYS A 811 -23.38 -1.20 -11.40
C LYS A 811 -24.56 -1.08 -10.40
N THR A 812 -25.04 0.09 -9.96
CA THR A 812 -24.59 1.49 -9.67
C THR A 812 -25.85 2.25 -9.21
N ARG A 813 -25.69 3.31 -8.38
CA ARG A 813 -26.68 4.37 -8.00
C ARG A 813 -27.77 3.92 -7.00
N GLY A 814 -28.23 4.71 -6.03
CA GLY A 814 -27.94 6.10 -5.64
C GLY A 814 -28.82 6.50 -4.43
N SER A 815 -28.39 7.56 -3.73
CA SER A 815 -29.18 8.53 -2.93
C SER A 815 -30.39 8.07 -2.10
N SER A 816 -30.33 8.28 -0.78
CA SER A 816 -31.04 9.38 -0.09
C SER A 816 -31.09 9.15 1.44
N ARG A 817 -30.96 10.25 2.17
CA ARG A 817 -31.07 10.37 3.64
C ARG A 817 -32.51 10.84 3.97
N PRO A 818 -32.90 11.12 5.23
CA PRO A 818 -33.99 10.47 5.98
C PRO A 818 -35.19 11.40 6.26
N SER A 819 -36.31 10.89 6.81
CA SER A 819 -37.32 11.59 7.65
C SER A 819 -38.60 10.74 7.79
N THR A 820 -39.03 10.31 8.99
CA THR A 820 -39.93 10.90 10.02
C THR A 820 -41.40 10.45 9.97
N ALA A 821 -41.93 10.17 11.18
CA ALA A 821 -43.34 10.22 11.62
C ALA A 821 -44.23 9.00 11.23
N ARG A 822 -45.18 8.46 12.02
CA ARG A 822 -46.10 9.02 13.03
C ARG A 822 -46.70 7.88 13.91
N SER A 823 -46.73 8.12 15.23
CA SER A 823 -47.84 7.97 16.20
C SER A 823 -49.11 7.12 15.90
N ARG A 824 -49.40 6.12 16.78
CA ARG A 824 -50.62 5.77 17.60
C ARG A 824 -52.07 5.81 16.96
N PRO A 825 -53.20 5.32 17.55
CA PRO A 825 -53.48 4.49 18.77
C PRO A 825 -54.67 3.45 18.66
N HIS A 826 -55.04 2.84 19.82
CA HIS A 826 -56.35 2.29 20.30
C HIS A 826 -56.89 0.90 19.86
N SER A 827 -57.21 0.04 20.86
CA SER A 827 -58.61 -0.25 21.29
C SER A 827 -58.71 -1.38 22.35
N SER A 828 -59.13 -1.04 23.57
CA SER A 828 -59.98 -1.86 24.49
C SER A 828 -61.48 -1.72 24.06
N PRO A 829 -62.56 -2.32 24.65
CA PRO A 829 -62.76 -2.79 26.05
C PRO A 829 -63.81 -3.94 26.33
N SER A 830 -64.10 -4.16 27.65
CA SER A 830 -65.38 -4.60 28.30
C SER A 830 -65.69 -6.12 28.40
N ARG A 831 -66.34 -6.72 29.44
CA ARG A 831 -66.75 -6.49 30.87
C ARG A 831 -67.50 -7.82 31.32
N PRO A 832 -68.40 -7.88 32.33
CA PRO A 832 -68.28 -8.25 33.77
C PRO A 832 -68.81 -9.66 34.21
N SER A 833 -68.70 -9.87 35.54
CA SER A 833 -69.11 -10.90 36.55
C SER A 833 -70.45 -11.67 36.39
N PRO A 834 -70.72 -12.75 37.19
CA PRO A 834 -71.26 -12.58 38.57
C PRO A 834 -70.87 -13.64 39.64
N GLU A 835 -71.33 -13.37 40.86
CA GLU A 835 -71.22 -14.08 42.16
C GLU A 835 -71.87 -15.49 42.20
N PRO A 836 -71.79 -16.19 43.36
CA PRO A 836 -73.01 -16.26 44.17
C PRO A 836 -72.81 -16.13 45.69
N SER A 837 -73.88 -15.66 46.36
CA SER A 837 -74.10 -15.64 47.80
C SER A 837 -75.20 -16.62 48.25
N ASN A 838 -75.19 -16.91 49.55
CA ASN A 838 -76.25 -17.38 50.47
C ASN A 838 -75.88 -18.71 51.16
N ALA A 839 -76.24 -19.00 52.41
CA ALA A 839 -76.62 -18.30 53.64
C ALA A 839 -76.92 -19.44 54.65
N THR A 840 -76.58 -19.25 55.93
CA THR A 840 -77.23 -19.76 57.17
C THR A 840 -77.73 -21.22 57.27
N ASP A 841 -77.22 -22.01 58.23
CA ASP A 841 -77.98 -22.41 59.43
C ASP A 841 -77.19 -23.33 60.41
N GLU A 842 -77.30 -22.95 61.69
CA GLU A 842 -77.40 -23.71 62.95
C GLU A 842 -76.42 -24.82 63.41
N ALA A 843 -76.15 -24.69 64.73
CA ALA A 843 -76.01 -25.71 65.77
C ALA A 843 -74.60 -26.21 66.18
N SER A 844 -74.32 -25.93 67.47
CA SER A 844 -73.39 -26.56 68.43
C SER A 844 -72.05 -25.88 68.66
#